data_AF-A0AA36C9M4-F1
#
_entry.id   AF-A0AA36C9M4-F1
#
_cell.length_a   1.000
_cell.length_b   1.000
_cell.length_c   1.000
_cell.angle_alpha   90.00
_cell.angle_beta   90.00
_cell.angle_gamma   90.00
#
_symmetry.space_group_name_H-M   'P 1'
#
loop_
_entity.id
_entity.type
_entity.pdbx_description
1 polymer ?
#
loop_
_entity_poly.entity_id
_entity_poly.type
_entity_poly.pdbx_seq_one_letter_code
_entity_poly.pdbx_strand_id
1 'polypeptide(L)'
;MPDLPFTPTRATIMNNLHTALDICSVLFNGPLLFLIVVFTKKSFRSYSIILGFMTLADFVLGFAGGFTVARSIPVGYTLVYQFHGTCRSTSAESCINGLAVILHCFSFIYTLLPLAFWYRYLVIKNESRKKLRVFLYCLVLYIPAAVGMVGFAKGTSPPEVIRKILATKKNGSLYPDDPEIAVIMGYEDMTTQYNLALSLWICAPIIPAYMISIYCRFRSLRHLDKDSGMSGRAKKAQRSVLNAVTFQLFTPLLAISQLFEHFWIQYQLPGHSSLFYLEELLFIFVSLSSTLNPIITIFCVTPYRKQVEKLVLGKILGREVETTRIYSEATNSATTAILIDSHIVIDTLSVLFNGTLLYLIIFCTAKSFRSYSVILGCSTFTEFLLALAAGFTLTRVLAVENTLGYQFHGLCRKFSAQICMDAHSVIMHCYSYAQIMLPLSFWYRHRVLTVGPVKPARLAVYCLIAYIPAFLVLVGFASGTSPPEVIYKIIATKKNSSLWPDDPEIAAIIGYEDMTSPYNLVITMWICTPIAPGYVISIFYRCRILRKLHAHSSMSPKTLRAQKNLVKALTLQSVTPLLTMSLSTGFLWMQYRLPGHVHLFFLEEYAFILVALTSMINPCIIIYYVLPYRKRVQRLLFFWKRKNDPKSKIYGETALSHTRDSNLQTTQELF
;
A
#
# COMPACT_ATOMS: atom_id res chain seq x y z
N MET A 1 14.28 32.61 -3.75
CA MET A 1 14.61 32.14 -2.38
C MET A 1 16.11 31.91 -2.34
N PRO A 2 16.82 32.28 -1.26
CA PRO A 2 18.20 31.85 -1.09
C PRO A 2 18.25 30.32 -1.03
N ASP A 3 19.32 29.72 -1.55
CA ASP A 3 19.53 28.28 -1.46
C ASP A 3 19.65 27.87 0.00
N LEU A 4 18.63 27.18 0.51
CA LEU A 4 18.64 26.60 1.85
C LEU A 4 19.83 25.62 1.92
N PRO A 5 20.80 25.83 2.83
CA PRO A 5 22.05 25.10 2.79
C PRO A 5 21.80 23.59 2.87
N PHE A 6 22.57 22.85 2.06
CA PHE A 6 22.58 21.40 2.05
C PHE A 6 22.85 20.87 3.46
N THR A 7 21.84 20.28 4.10
CA THR A 7 22.02 19.57 5.36
C THR A 7 22.35 18.11 5.07
N PRO A 8 23.55 17.60 5.46
CA PRO A 8 23.97 16.22 5.18
C PRO A 8 22.94 15.17 5.61
N THR A 9 22.17 15.46 6.66
CA THR A 9 21.06 14.66 7.18
C THR A 9 20.03 14.25 6.11
N ARG A 10 19.76 15.08 5.10
CA ARG A 10 18.73 14.80 4.08
C ARG A 10 19.16 13.74 3.07
N ALA A 11 20.38 13.82 2.55
CA ALA A 11 20.94 12.80 1.66
C ALA A 11 21.05 11.45 2.38
N THR A 12 21.48 11.46 3.65
CA THR A 12 21.55 10.28 4.50
C THR A 12 20.20 9.56 4.66
N ILE A 13 19.09 10.30 4.81
CA ILE A 13 17.74 9.70 4.89
C ILE A 13 17.36 8.97 3.60
N MET A 14 17.61 9.57 2.44
CA MET A 14 17.27 8.96 1.15
C MET A 14 18.13 7.72 0.87
N ASN A 15 19.43 7.79 1.13
CA ASN A 15 20.34 6.66 1.05
C ASN A 15 19.93 5.50 1.99
N ASN A 16 19.50 5.80 3.22
CA ASN A 16 19.02 4.80 4.17
C ASN A 16 17.70 4.15 3.71
N LEU A 17 16.77 4.94 3.15
CA LEU A 17 15.51 4.42 2.59
C LEU A 17 15.75 3.52 1.38
N HIS A 18 16.62 3.94 0.47
CA HIS A 18 17.06 3.17 -0.70
C HIS A 18 17.64 1.81 -0.25
N THR A 19 18.62 1.84 0.66
CA THR A 19 19.27 0.64 1.23
C THR A 19 18.27 -0.29 1.92
N ALA A 20 17.30 0.25 2.67
CA ALA A 20 16.28 -0.56 3.35
C ALA A 20 15.35 -1.28 2.36
N LEU A 21 14.96 -0.62 1.26
CA LEU A 21 14.17 -1.23 0.19
C LEU A 21 14.96 -2.32 -0.55
N ASP A 22 16.25 -2.10 -0.79
CA ASP A 22 17.12 -3.10 -1.41
C ASP A 22 17.29 -4.36 -0.56
N ILE A 23 17.50 -4.19 0.75
CA ILE A 23 17.51 -5.31 1.72
C ILE A 23 16.17 -6.05 1.69
N CYS A 24 15.03 -5.33 1.72
CA CYS A 24 13.71 -5.95 1.59
C CYS A 24 13.57 -6.75 0.29
N SER A 25 14.04 -6.20 -0.84
CA SER A 25 14.00 -6.87 -2.14
C SER A 25 14.78 -8.19 -2.13
N VAL A 26 16.01 -8.21 -1.62
CA VAL A 26 16.81 -9.43 -1.45
C VAL A 26 16.08 -10.44 -0.55
N LEU A 27 15.57 -9.99 0.60
CA LEU A 27 14.91 -10.83 1.61
C LEU A 27 13.57 -11.42 1.14
N PHE A 28 12.81 -10.76 0.26
CA PHE A 28 11.58 -11.33 -0.30
C PHE A 28 11.81 -12.18 -1.55
N ASN A 29 12.76 -11.81 -2.41
CA ASN A 29 13.03 -12.56 -3.64
C ASN A 29 13.76 -13.89 -3.38
N GLY A 30 14.69 -13.96 -2.42
CA GLY A 30 15.41 -15.21 -2.08
C GLY A 30 14.48 -16.37 -1.69
N PRO A 31 13.58 -16.21 -0.70
CA PRO A 31 12.58 -17.20 -0.34
C PRO A 31 11.60 -17.48 -1.49
N LEU A 32 11.21 -16.49 -2.28
CA LEU A 32 10.37 -16.72 -3.46
C LEU A 32 11.07 -17.61 -4.49
N LEU A 33 12.36 -17.42 -4.74
CA LEU A 33 13.14 -18.24 -5.66
C LEU A 33 13.17 -19.71 -5.19
N PHE A 34 13.39 -19.93 -3.89
CA PHE A 34 13.29 -21.26 -3.26
C PHE A 34 11.90 -21.89 -3.47
N LEU A 35 10.82 -21.14 -3.23
CA LEU A 35 9.45 -21.62 -3.42
C LEU A 35 9.14 -21.98 -4.90
N ILE A 36 9.66 -21.18 -5.83
CA ILE A 36 9.54 -21.39 -7.27
C ILE A 36 10.23 -22.69 -7.69
N VAL A 37 11.46 -22.92 -7.22
CA VAL A 37 12.24 -24.13 -7.53
C VAL A 37 11.59 -25.37 -6.91
N VAL A 38 11.34 -25.38 -5.60
CA VAL A 38 10.97 -26.59 -4.86
C VAL A 38 9.50 -26.97 -5.05
N PHE A 39 8.58 -25.99 -5.08
CA PHE A 39 7.14 -26.27 -4.97
C PHE A 39 6.31 -26.04 -6.25
N THR A 40 6.94 -25.75 -7.39
CA THR A 40 6.19 -25.62 -8.65
C THR A 40 5.67 -26.97 -9.15
N LYS A 41 4.34 -27.08 -9.20
CA LYS A 41 3.61 -28.23 -9.78
C LYS A 41 3.93 -28.44 -11.26
N LYS A 42 3.94 -29.70 -11.72
CA LYS A 42 4.29 -30.10 -13.11
C LYS A 42 3.62 -29.23 -14.19
N SER A 43 2.33 -28.89 -14.04
CA SER A 43 1.56 -28.05 -14.99
C SER A 43 1.93 -26.56 -15.00
N PHE A 44 2.65 -26.05 -14.01
CA PHE A 44 3.15 -24.68 -13.93
C PHE A 44 4.65 -24.56 -14.24
N ARG A 45 5.39 -25.67 -14.35
CA ARG A 45 6.86 -25.69 -14.49
C ARG A 45 7.42 -24.93 -15.71
N SER A 46 6.63 -24.71 -16.77
CA SER A 46 7.06 -23.85 -17.89
C SER A 46 6.94 -22.36 -17.54
N TYR A 47 5.91 -21.95 -16.79
CA TYR A 47 5.73 -20.55 -16.39
C TYR A 47 6.67 -20.16 -15.23
N SER A 48 6.97 -21.09 -14.33
CA SER A 48 7.90 -20.84 -13.22
C SER A 48 9.33 -20.57 -13.68
N ILE A 49 9.67 -20.89 -14.93
CA ILE A 49 10.95 -20.48 -15.53
C ILE A 49 10.94 -18.96 -15.70
N ILE A 50 9.92 -18.40 -16.38
CA ILE A 50 9.76 -16.95 -16.55
C ILE A 50 9.76 -16.25 -15.18
N LEU A 51 8.94 -16.76 -14.25
CA LEU A 51 8.85 -16.19 -12.90
C LEU A 51 10.16 -16.32 -12.12
N GLY A 52 10.89 -17.44 -12.26
CA GLY A 52 12.20 -17.63 -11.63
C GLY A 52 13.25 -16.67 -12.17
N PHE A 53 13.26 -16.40 -13.48
CA PHE A 53 14.11 -15.36 -14.06
C PHE A 53 13.73 -13.95 -13.56
N MET A 54 12.43 -13.62 -13.46
CA MET A 54 11.99 -12.33 -12.89
C MET A 54 12.42 -12.18 -11.43
N THR A 55 12.15 -13.17 -10.57
CA THR A 55 12.54 -13.16 -9.16
C THR A 55 14.06 -13.17 -8.96
N LEU A 56 14.82 -13.86 -9.81
CA LEU A 56 16.28 -13.81 -9.79
C LEU A 56 16.79 -12.42 -10.19
N ALA A 57 16.19 -11.80 -11.20
CA ALA A 57 16.52 -10.45 -11.60
C ALA A 57 16.16 -9.43 -10.50
N ASP A 58 14.98 -9.52 -9.88
CA ASP A 58 14.58 -8.66 -8.75
C ASP A 58 15.53 -8.85 -7.54
N PHE A 59 15.98 -10.09 -7.24
CA PHE A 59 16.97 -10.39 -6.19
C PHE A 59 18.33 -9.72 -6.48
N VAL A 60 18.86 -9.90 -7.70
CA VAL A 60 20.14 -9.32 -8.11
C VAL A 60 20.05 -7.79 -8.20
N LEU A 61 18.89 -7.25 -8.60
CA LEU A 61 18.60 -5.82 -8.59
C LEU A 61 18.73 -5.24 -7.17
N GLY A 62 18.06 -5.85 -6.18
CA GLY A 62 18.16 -5.41 -4.79
C GLY A 62 19.57 -5.55 -4.21
N PHE A 63 20.27 -6.65 -4.53
CA PHE A 63 21.67 -6.81 -4.10
C PHE A 63 22.59 -5.72 -4.69
N ALA A 64 22.48 -5.47 -5.99
CA ALA A 64 23.27 -4.44 -6.67
C ALA A 64 22.88 -3.01 -6.25
N GLY A 65 21.60 -2.78 -5.95
CA GLY A 65 21.09 -1.56 -5.32
C GLY A 65 21.80 -1.29 -3.99
N GLY A 66 21.69 -2.21 -3.02
CA GLY A 66 22.33 -2.05 -1.71
C GLY A 66 23.86 -2.02 -1.76
N PHE A 67 24.47 -2.68 -2.76
CA PHE A 67 25.92 -2.61 -3.00
C PHE A 67 26.38 -1.24 -3.51
N THR A 68 25.57 -0.53 -4.28
CA THR A 68 25.96 0.74 -4.93
C THR A 68 25.40 1.97 -4.25
N VAL A 69 24.17 1.90 -3.72
CA VAL A 69 23.32 3.01 -3.26
C VAL A 69 23.52 4.21 -4.18
N ALA A 70 23.16 4.00 -5.44
CA ALA A 70 23.43 4.92 -6.53
C ALA A 70 22.44 6.09 -6.54
N ARG A 71 22.95 7.27 -6.90
CA ARG A 71 22.18 8.49 -7.18
C ARG A 71 22.53 9.00 -8.56
N SER A 72 21.54 9.46 -9.31
CA SER A 72 21.70 10.02 -10.67
C SER A 72 21.66 11.55 -10.63
N ILE A 73 22.71 12.21 -11.10
CA ILE A 73 22.89 13.67 -11.09
C ILE A 73 23.18 14.13 -12.54
N PRO A 74 22.17 14.46 -13.36
CA PRO A 74 22.42 15.00 -14.69
C PRO A 74 22.85 16.48 -14.60
N VAL A 75 23.73 16.88 -15.52
CA VAL A 75 24.39 18.20 -15.56
C VAL A 75 24.46 18.68 -17.02
N GLY A 76 23.28 18.99 -17.58
CA GLY A 76 23.11 19.18 -19.02
C GLY A 76 23.23 17.85 -19.75
N TYR A 77 24.05 17.77 -20.79
CA TYR A 77 24.31 16.50 -21.48
C TYR A 77 25.19 15.52 -20.70
N THR A 78 25.88 15.97 -19.66
CA THR A 78 26.68 15.13 -18.77
C THR A 78 25.75 14.37 -17.80
N LEU A 79 25.99 13.07 -17.59
CA LEU A 79 25.26 12.27 -16.60
C LEU A 79 26.22 11.75 -15.53
N VAL A 80 26.12 12.29 -14.33
CA VAL A 80 26.97 11.93 -13.19
C VAL A 80 26.22 10.94 -12.30
N TYR A 81 26.95 9.96 -11.76
CA TYR A 81 26.49 9.04 -10.73
C TYR A 81 27.33 9.21 -9.49
N GLN A 82 26.65 9.33 -8.35
CA GLN A 82 27.25 9.34 -7.03
C GLN A 82 26.87 8.03 -6.32
N PHE A 83 27.85 7.37 -5.72
CA PHE A 83 27.68 6.07 -5.07
C PHE A 83 27.97 6.16 -3.58
N HIS A 84 27.06 5.65 -2.76
CA HIS A 84 27.17 5.64 -1.30
C HIS A 84 27.23 4.23 -0.70
N GLY A 85 27.07 3.18 -1.50
CA GLY A 85 27.08 1.79 -1.04
C GLY A 85 28.46 1.25 -0.69
N THR A 86 28.52 -0.05 -0.41
CA THR A 86 29.75 -0.78 -0.05
C THR A 86 30.72 -0.97 -1.22
N CYS A 87 30.28 -0.76 -2.47
CA CYS A 87 31.16 -0.80 -3.66
C CYS A 87 32.38 0.12 -3.54
N ARG A 88 32.24 1.24 -2.81
CA ARG A 88 33.29 2.25 -2.57
C ARG A 88 34.58 1.66 -1.98
N SER A 89 34.47 0.68 -1.09
CA SER A 89 35.64 0.06 -0.45
C SER A 89 36.34 -0.98 -1.33
N THR A 90 35.78 -1.31 -2.49
CA THR A 90 36.36 -2.26 -3.44
C THR A 90 37.12 -1.54 -4.55
N SER A 91 36.40 -0.74 -5.35
CA SER A 91 36.97 0.13 -6.38
C SER A 91 35.87 1.03 -6.97
N ALA A 92 36.27 2.09 -7.67
CA ALA A 92 35.32 2.85 -8.46
C ALA A 92 34.64 1.96 -9.52
N GLU A 93 35.41 1.17 -10.27
CA GLU A 93 34.88 0.24 -11.28
C GLU A 93 33.82 -0.72 -10.73
N SER A 94 33.98 -1.18 -9.48
CA SER A 94 32.99 -2.04 -8.81
C SER A 94 31.63 -1.32 -8.68
N CYS A 95 31.60 -0.03 -8.40
CA CYS A 95 30.37 0.75 -8.32
C CYS A 95 29.64 0.86 -9.66
N ILE A 96 30.34 1.15 -10.77
CA ILE A 96 29.70 1.25 -12.10
C ILE A 96 29.26 -0.12 -12.60
N ASN A 97 30.05 -1.17 -12.34
CA ASN A 97 29.64 -2.54 -12.66
C ASN A 97 28.39 -2.94 -11.88
N GLY A 98 28.27 -2.56 -10.60
CA GLY A 98 27.03 -2.71 -9.82
C GLY A 98 25.84 -1.98 -10.46
N LEU A 99 26.02 -0.72 -10.88
CA LEU A 99 24.96 0.04 -11.54
C LEU A 99 24.57 -0.55 -12.92
N ALA A 100 25.54 -1.04 -13.68
CA ALA A 100 25.30 -1.76 -14.92
C ALA A 100 24.42 -3.00 -14.67
N VAL A 101 24.69 -3.74 -13.58
CA VAL A 101 23.86 -4.89 -13.14
C VAL A 101 22.45 -4.45 -12.72
N ILE A 102 22.27 -3.28 -12.10
CA ILE A 102 20.93 -2.73 -11.82
C ILE A 102 20.18 -2.50 -13.13
N LEU A 103 20.76 -1.75 -14.07
CA LEU A 103 20.12 -1.43 -15.35
C LEU A 103 19.85 -2.68 -16.20
N HIS A 104 20.75 -3.66 -16.14
CA HIS A 104 20.59 -4.98 -16.74
C HIS A 104 19.34 -5.70 -16.20
N CYS A 105 19.27 -5.91 -14.88
CA CYS A 105 18.16 -6.62 -14.26
C CYS A 105 16.83 -5.90 -14.49
N PHE A 106 16.83 -4.57 -14.38
CA PHE A 106 15.68 -3.71 -14.62
C PHE A 106 15.16 -3.86 -16.05
N SER A 107 16.01 -3.67 -17.06
CA SER A 107 15.68 -3.86 -18.48
C SER A 107 15.16 -5.28 -18.76
N PHE A 108 15.84 -6.30 -18.20
CA PHE A 108 15.46 -7.69 -18.37
C PHE A 108 14.07 -8.00 -17.79
N ILE A 109 13.72 -7.49 -16.60
CA ILE A 109 12.38 -7.63 -16.00
C ILE A 109 11.30 -7.07 -16.93
N TYR A 110 11.52 -5.91 -17.55
CA TYR A 110 10.55 -5.33 -18.49
C TYR A 110 10.42 -6.10 -19.79
N THR A 111 11.46 -6.76 -20.29
CA THR A 111 11.32 -7.66 -21.45
C THR A 111 10.64 -9.00 -21.09
N LEU A 112 10.83 -9.50 -19.87
CA LEU A 112 10.16 -10.71 -19.37
C LEU A 112 8.66 -10.52 -19.10
N LEU A 113 8.21 -9.31 -18.73
CA LEU A 113 6.79 -9.05 -18.42
C LEU A 113 5.84 -9.28 -19.63
N PRO A 114 6.14 -8.79 -20.87
CA PRO A 114 5.44 -9.19 -22.09
C PRO A 114 5.45 -10.69 -22.31
N LEU A 115 6.60 -11.35 -22.11
CA LEU A 115 6.73 -12.79 -22.26
C LEU A 115 5.82 -13.53 -21.28
N ALA A 116 5.71 -13.07 -20.03
CA ALA A 116 4.82 -13.61 -19.02
C ALA A 116 3.33 -13.50 -19.44
N PHE A 117 2.90 -12.33 -19.94
CA PHE A 117 1.53 -12.12 -20.41
C PHE A 117 1.22 -12.87 -21.72
N TRP A 118 2.15 -12.91 -22.67
CA TRP A 118 2.01 -13.65 -23.93
C TRP A 118 1.99 -15.16 -23.69
N TYR A 119 2.89 -15.68 -22.86
CA TYR A 119 2.88 -17.09 -22.47
C TYR A 119 1.57 -17.47 -21.76
N ARG A 120 1.03 -16.58 -20.90
CA ARG A 120 -0.30 -16.75 -20.30
C ARG A 120 -1.41 -16.78 -21.34
N TYR A 121 -1.37 -15.89 -22.34
CA TYR A 121 -2.31 -15.89 -23.45
C TYR A 121 -2.26 -17.21 -24.25
N LEU A 122 -1.07 -17.72 -24.56
CA LEU A 122 -0.89 -19.02 -25.23
C LEU A 122 -1.43 -20.19 -24.40
N VAL A 123 -1.13 -20.25 -23.10
CA VAL A 123 -1.66 -21.28 -22.21
C VAL A 123 -3.19 -21.22 -22.11
N ILE A 124 -3.78 -20.02 -22.16
CA ILE A 124 -5.24 -19.84 -22.20
C ILE A 124 -5.86 -20.31 -23.53
N LYS A 125 -5.10 -20.34 -24.63
CA LYS A 125 -5.48 -20.97 -25.92
C LYS A 125 -5.17 -22.47 -26.01
N ASN A 126 -4.74 -23.10 -24.90
CA ASN A 126 -4.18 -24.46 -24.86
C ASN A 126 -2.88 -24.68 -25.67
N GLU A 127 -2.23 -23.62 -26.17
CA GLU A 127 -0.97 -23.67 -26.92
C GLU A 127 0.26 -23.71 -25.97
N SER A 128 0.32 -24.68 -25.05
CA SER A 128 1.43 -24.76 -24.10
C SER A 128 2.77 -25.05 -24.79
N ARG A 129 3.86 -24.37 -24.38
CA ARG A 129 5.20 -24.56 -24.96
C ARG A 129 6.07 -25.44 -24.06
N LYS A 130 6.92 -26.29 -24.68
CA LYS A 130 7.91 -27.12 -23.99
C LYS A 130 8.83 -26.22 -23.14
N LYS A 131 9.17 -26.65 -21.92
CA LYS A 131 10.01 -25.89 -20.96
C LYS A 131 11.29 -25.35 -21.58
N LEU A 132 12.00 -26.17 -22.34
CA LEU A 132 13.23 -25.79 -23.03
C LEU A 132 13.03 -24.57 -23.93
N ARG A 133 11.92 -24.48 -24.68
CA ARG A 133 11.62 -23.29 -25.50
C ARG A 133 11.38 -22.05 -24.65
N VAL A 134 10.69 -22.18 -23.51
CA VAL A 134 10.45 -21.03 -22.60
C VAL A 134 11.75 -20.56 -21.95
N PHE A 135 12.62 -21.49 -21.55
CA PHE A 135 13.96 -21.19 -21.06
C PHE A 135 14.81 -20.48 -22.13
N LEU A 136 14.80 -20.99 -23.37
CA LEU A 136 15.47 -20.34 -24.51
C LEU A 136 14.89 -18.94 -24.79
N TYR A 137 13.57 -18.72 -24.66
CA TYR A 137 13.00 -17.37 -24.79
C TYR A 137 13.52 -16.43 -23.69
N CYS A 138 13.62 -16.88 -22.44
CA CYS A 138 14.24 -16.07 -21.38
C CYS A 138 15.71 -15.76 -21.67
N LEU A 139 16.50 -16.72 -22.17
CA LEU A 139 17.89 -16.49 -22.56
C LEU A 139 18.03 -15.53 -23.75
N VAL A 140 17.16 -15.63 -24.76
CA VAL A 140 17.18 -14.70 -25.91
C VAL A 140 16.84 -13.28 -25.46
N LEU A 141 15.90 -13.10 -24.52
CA LEU A 141 15.60 -11.78 -23.94
C LEU A 141 16.68 -11.26 -22.98
N TYR A 142 17.49 -12.15 -22.40
CA TYR A 142 18.62 -11.79 -21.55
C TYR A 142 19.76 -11.14 -22.36
N ILE A 143 20.01 -11.61 -23.59
CA ILE A 143 21.13 -11.13 -24.42
C ILE A 143 21.11 -9.60 -24.64
N PRO A 144 20.01 -8.94 -25.08
CA PRO A 144 19.95 -7.50 -25.21
C PRO A 144 20.28 -6.74 -23.91
N ALA A 145 19.76 -7.21 -22.78
CA ALA A 145 20.03 -6.60 -21.48
C ALA A 145 21.50 -6.80 -21.05
N ALA A 146 22.12 -7.94 -21.37
CA ALA A 146 23.53 -8.22 -21.06
C ALA A 146 24.49 -7.42 -21.96
N VAL A 147 24.14 -7.22 -23.24
CA VAL A 147 24.88 -6.31 -24.13
C VAL A 147 24.78 -4.87 -23.60
N GLY A 148 23.60 -4.43 -23.17
CA GLY A 148 23.42 -3.14 -22.51
C GLY A 148 24.25 -2.98 -21.24
N MET A 149 24.34 -4.03 -20.40
CA MET A 149 25.19 -4.06 -19.20
C MET A 149 26.66 -3.81 -19.52
N VAL A 150 27.23 -4.57 -20.46
CA VAL A 150 28.65 -4.46 -20.84
C VAL A 150 28.92 -3.13 -21.54
N GLY A 151 27.97 -2.67 -22.37
CA GLY A 151 28.07 -1.37 -23.03
C GLY A 151 28.10 -0.20 -22.04
N PHE A 152 27.25 -0.27 -20.99
CA PHE A 152 27.20 0.71 -19.91
C PHE A 152 28.46 0.69 -19.06
N ALA A 153 28.89 -0.49 -18.58
CA ALA A 153 30.11 -0.61 -17.78
C ALA A 153 31.37 -0.09 -18.50
N LYS A 154 31.44 -0.20 -19.83
CA LYS A 154 32.57 0.30 -20.65
C LYS A 154 32.42 1.74 -21.14
N GLY A 155 31.24 2.35 -21.02
CA GLY A 155 30.96 3.66 -21.61
C GLY A 155 31.34 4.86 -20.74
N THR A 156 31.74 4.64 -19.48
CA THR A 156 32.01 5.74 -18.54
C THR A 156 33.29 6.49 -18.86
N SER A 157 33.22 7.82 -18.71
CA SER A 157 34.37 8.72 -18.76
C SER A 157 35.24 8.59 -17.51
N PRO A 158 36.53 8.97 -17.57
CA PRO A 158 37.42 8.98 -16.40
C PRO A 158 36.84 9.80 -15.24
N PRO A 159 36.97 9.35 -13.97
CA PRO A 159 36.39 10.04 -12.81
C PRO A 159 36.80 11.51 -12.69
N GLU A 160 38.04 11.85 -13.04
CA GLU A 160 38.57 13.21 -12.95
C GLU A 160 37.88 14.20 -13.91
N VAL A 161 37.53 13.73 -15.13
CA VAL A 161 36.77 14.54 -16.10
C VAL A 161 35.38 14.84 -15.53
N ILE A 162 34.72 13.84 -14.96
CA ILE A 162 33.39 13.97 -14.38
C ILE A 162 33.39 14.91 -13.16
N ARG A 163 34.36 14.78 -12.25
CA ARG A 163 34.51 15.70 -11.10
C ARG A 163 34.75 17.14 -11.55
N LYS A 164 35.63 17.36 -12.52
CA LYS A 164 35.90 18.69 -13.10
C LYS A 164 34.63 19.34 -13.69
N ILE A 165 33.80 18.55 -14.39
CA ILE A 165 32.52 19.04 -14.93
C ILE A 165 31.51 19.34 -13.81
N LEU A 166 31.42 18.50 -12.78
CA LEU A 166 30.51 18.70 -11.65
C LEU A 166 30.87 19.98 -10.86
N ALA A 167 32.16 20.16 -10.55
CA ALA A 167 32.69 21.33 -9.86
C ALA A 167 32.43 22.64 -10.63
N THR A 168 32.63 22.64 -11.97
CA THR A 168 32.44 23.83 -12.80
C THR A 168 30.97 24.16 -13.11
N LYS A 169 30.09 23.16 -13.26
CA LYS A 169 28.69 23.40 -13.70
C LYS A 169 27.64 23.41 -12.59
N LYS A 170 27.89 22.80 -11.42
CA LYS A 170 26.85 22.63 -10.36
C LYS A 170 27.23 23.20 -8.99
N ASN A 171 28.24 24.08 -8.96
CA ASN A 171 28.81 24.73 -7.76
C ASN A 171 29.29 23.67 -6.74
N GLY A 172 30.55 23.24 -6.88
CA GLY A 172 31.09 22.02 -6.25
C GLY A 172 30.90 21.89 -4.72
N SER A 173 30.66 22.97 -3.99
CA SER A 173 30.35 22.96 -2.55
C SER A 173 29.11 22.12 -2.15
N LEU A 174 28.22 21.78 -3.09
CA LEU A 174 27.05 20.92 -2.85
C LEU A 174 27.30 19.42 -3.02
N TYR A 175 28.45 19.01 -3.57
CA TYR A 175 28.77 17.61 -3.85
C TYR A 175 30.17 17.31 -3.28
N PRO A 176 30.29 16.51 -2.21
CA PRO A 176 31.59 16.24 -1.60
C PRO A 176 32.51 15.53 -2.62
N ASP A 177 33.59 16.22 -3.01
CA ASP A 177 34.65 15.69 -3.88
C ASP A 177 35.54 14.63 -3.17
N ASP A 178 35.33 14.45 -1.86
CA ASP A 178 36.04 13.47 -1.04
C ASP A 178 35.70 12.02 -1.47
N PRO A 179 36.68 11.26 -2.00
CA PRO A 179 36.46 9.87 -2.42
C PRO A 179 36.09 8.92 -1.27
N GLU A 180 36.40 9.27 -0.02
CA GLU A 180 35.95 8.50 1.15
C GLU A 180 34.44 8.64 1.37
N ILE A 181 33.88 9.83 1.07
CA ILE A 181 32.45 10.14 1.25
C ILE A 181 31.61 9.60 0.07
N ALA A 182 32.10 9.71 -1.17
CA ALA A 182 31.41 9.17 -2.33
C ALA A 182 32.34 8.85 -3.52
N VAL A 183 32.06 7.74 -4.21
CA VAL A 183 32.61 7.53 -5.56
C VAL A 183 31.74 8.29 -6.56
N ILE A 184 32.40 9.08 -7.42
CA ILE A 184 31.77 9.87 -8.49
C ILE A 184 32.31 9.35 -9.83
N MET A 185 31.40 8.96 -10.72
CA MET A 185 31.70 8.56 -12.11
C MET A 185 30.55 8.97 -13.02
N GLY A 186 30.64 8.71 -14.32
CA GLY A 186 29.53 9.02 -15.22
C GLY A 186 29.94 9.09 -16.68
N TYR A 187 29.15 9.83 -17.43
CA TYR A 187 29.28 10.05 -18.86
C TYR A 187 29.41 11.54 -19.11
N GLU A 188 30.53 11.95 -19.72
CA GLU A 188 30.80 13.34 -20.07
C GLU A 188 29.71 13.94 -20.98
N ASP A 189 29.28 13.16 -21.98
CA ASP A 189 28.25 13.54 -22.93
C ASP A 189 27.37 12.34 -23.36
N MET A 190 26.10 12.39 -22.96
CA MET A 190 25.06 11.42 -23.31
C MET A 190 24.56 11.53 -24.75
N THR A 191 24.89 12.62 -25.48
CA THR A 191 24.49 12.82 -26.88
C THR A 191 25.42 12.15 -27.88
N THR A 192 26.62 11.74 -27.44
CA THR A 192 27.53 10.92 -28.27
C THR A 192 26.79 9.70 -28.81
N GLN A 193 27.07 9.34 -30.07
CA GLN A 193 26.35 8.28 -30.78
C GLN A 193 26.30 6.96 -29.99
N TYR A 194 27.38 6.63 -29.27
CA TYR A 194 27.47 5.46 -28.40
C TYR A 194 26.55 5.55 -27.18
N ASN A 195 26.64 6.61 -26.37
CA ASN A 195 25.84 6.76 -25.15
C ASN A 195 24.34 6.93 -25.48
N LEU A 196 24.01 7.70 -26.51
CA LEU A 196 22.63 7.88 -26.96
C LEU A 196 22.01 6.56 -27.45
N ALA A 197 22.75 5.78 -28.27
CA ALA A 197 22.30 4.47 -28.72
C ALA A 197 22.10 3.51 -27.54
N LEU A 198 22.99 3.53 -26.55
CA LEU A 198 22.90 2.72 -25.35
C LEU A 198 21.70 3.10 -24.46
N SER A 199 21.47 4.40 -24.22
CA SER A 199 20.29 4.87 -23.49
C SER A 199 18.99 4.51 -24.20
N LEU A 200 18.93 4.68 -25.52
CA LEU A 200 17.77 4.24 -26.31
C LEU A 200 17.58 2.72 -26.26
N TRP A 201 18.66 1.94 -26.30
CA TRP A 201 18.62 0.47 -26.19
C TRP A 201 18.03 -0.01 -24.85
N ILE A 202 18.37 0.67 -23.75
CA ILE A 202 17.85 0.35 -22.40
C ILE A 202 16.40 0.84 -22.23
N CYS A 203 16.12 2.09 -22.64
CA CYS A 203 14.88 2.78 -22.28
C CYS A 203 13.73 2.59 -23.29
N ALA A 204 14.02 2.62 -24.59
CA ALA A 204 12.98 2.57 -25.63
C ALA A 204 12.11 1.29 -25.59
N PRO A 205 12.61 0.08 -25.21
CA PRO A 205 11.78 -1.11 -25.11
C PRO A 205 10.70 -1.08 -24.01
N ILE A 206 10.83 -0.23 -22.99
CA ILE A 206 9.96 -0.25 -21.79
C ILE A 206 8.49 0.07 -22.15
N ILE A 207 8.25 1.11 -22.96
CA ILE A 207 6.88 1.52 -23.35
C ILE A 207 6.22 0.47 -24.27
N PRO A 208 6.84 -0.01 -25.37
CA PRO A 208 6.32 -1.12 -26.17
C PRO A 208 6.06 -2.38 -25.34
N ALA A 209 6.97 -2.76 -24.43
CA ALA A 209 6.79 -3.90 -23.54
C ALA A 209 5.54 -3.74 -22.66
N TYR A 210 5.34 -2.56 -22.07
CA TYR A 210 4.15 -2.27 -21.27
C TYR A 210 2.86 -2.37 -22.11
N MET A 211 2.85 -1.79 -23.31
CA MET A 211 1.70 -1.83 -24.22
C MET A 211 1.36 -3.25 -24.70
N ILE A 212 2.37 -4.06 -25.02
CA ILE A 212 2.21 -5.49 -25.37
C ILE A 212 1.64 -6.25 -24.15
N SER A 213 2.14 -5.97 -22.95
CA SER A 213 1.67 -6.61 -21.71
C SER A 213 0.19 -6.32 -21.44
N ILE A 214 -0.23 -5.05 -21.57
CA ILE A 214 -1.64 -4.62 -21.49
C ILE A 214 -2.49 -5.28 -22.58
N TYR A 215 -2.02 -5.30 -23.83
CA TYR A 215 -2.72 -5.92 -24.95
C TYR A 215 -2.92 -7.43 -24.75
N CYS A 216 -1.85 -8.16 -24.40
CA CYS A 216 -1.90 -9.58 -24.09
C CYS A 216 -2.78 -9.87 -22.87
N ARG A 217 -2.82 -8.99 -21.86
CA ARG A 217 -3.77 -9.07 -20.74
C ARG A 217 -5.22 -8.94 -21.20
N PHE A 218 -5.56 -7.93 -22.00
CA PHE A 218 -6.93 -7.75 -22.50
C PHE A 218 -7.36 -8.90 -23.42
N ARG A 219 -6.47 -9.38 -24.31
CA ARG A 219 -6.70 -10.58 -25.13
C ARG A 219 -6.90 -11.82 -24.27
N SER A 220 -6.08 -12.00 -23.23
CA SER A 220 -6.21 -13.11 -22.26
C SER A 220 -7.56 -13.07 -21.54
N LEU A 221 -7.98 -11.92 -21.01
CA LEU A 221 -9.30 -11.78 -20.37
C LEU A 221 -10.45 -12.04 -21.34
N ARG A 222 -10.41 -11.47 -22.55
CA ARG A 222 -11.45 -11.68 -23.57
C ARG A 222 -11.56 -13.14 -24.00
N HIS A 223 -10.44 -13.82 -24.22
CA HIS A 223 -10.45 -15.24 -24.59
C HIS A 223 -10.89 -16.12 -23.41
N LEU A 224 -10.35 -15.85 -22.21
CA LEU A 224 -10.74 -16.55 -20.98
C LEU A 224 -12.23 -16.41 -20.69
N ASP A 225 -12.84 -15.24 -20.90
CA ASP A 225 -14.27 -15.03 -20.69
C ASP A 225 -15.12 -15.70 -21.79
N LYS A 226 -14.70 -15.67 -23.06
CA LYS A 226 -15.39 -16.33 -24.20
C LYS A 226 -15.29 -17.86 -24.24
N ASP A 227 -14.21 -18.45 -23.73
CA ASP A 227 -13.99 -19.89 -23.76
C ASP A 227 -15.03 -20.63 -22.90
N SER A 228 -15.80 -21.51 -23.56
CA SER A 228 -16.81 -22.39 -22.98
C SER A 228 -16.31 -23.80 -22.67
N GLY A 229 -15.18 -24.23 -23.26
CA GLY A 229 -14.60 -25.56 -23.05
C GLY A 229 -13.75 -25.65 -21.78
N MET A 230 -13.14 -24.54 -21.34
CA MET A 230 -12.34 -24.52 -20.12
C MET A 230 -13.20 -24.59 -18.85
N SER A 231 -13.01 -25.65 -18.06
CA SER A 231 -13.70 -25.83 -16.77
C SER A 231 -13.60 -24.60 -15.85
N GLY A 232 -14.67 -24.30 -15.12
CA GLY A 232 -14.73 -23.14 -14.21
C GLY A 232 -13.65 -23.12 -13.11
N ARG A 233 -13.05 -24.28 -12.78
CA ARG A 233 -11.89 -24.39 -11.87
C ARG A 233 -10.61 -23.93 -12.56
N ALA A 234 -10.34 -24.38 -13.78
CA ALA A 234 -9.20 -23.92 -14.58
C ALA A 234 -9.32 -22.42 -14.92
N LYS A 235 -10.51 -21.97 -15.35
CA LYS A 235 -10.84 -20.57 -15.64
C LYS A 235 -10.55 -19.64 -14.45
N LYS A 236 -10.89 -20.06 -13.22
CA LYS A 236 -10.54 -19.32 -12.00
C LYS A 236 -9.03 -19.34 -11.71
N ALA A 237 -8.34 -20.47 -11.89
CA ALA A 237 -6.90 -20.58 -11.65
C ALA A 237 -6.10 -19.66 -12.58
N GLN A 238 -6.43 -19.63 -13.88
CA GLN A 238 -5.82 -18.70 -14.83
C GLN A 238 -6.12 -17.25 -14.48
N ARG A 239 -7.37 -16.91 -14.11
CA ARG A 239 -7.73 -15.53 -13.70
C ARG A 239 -6.98 -15.08 -12.43
N SER A 240 -6.71 -15.97 -11.48
CA SER A 240 -5.96 -15.64 -10.26
C SER A 240 -4.52 -15.24 -10.57
N VAL A 241 -3.85 -15.99 -11.46
CA VAL A 241 -2.46 -15.67 -11.83
C VAL A 241 -2.41 -14.48 -12.78
N LEU A 242 -3.37 -14.35 -13.71
CA LEU A 242 -3.48 -13.17 -14.56
C LEU A 242 -3.69 -11.88 -13.75
N ASN A 243 -4.41 -11.96 -12.62
CA ASN A 243 -4.51 -10.86 -11.67
C ASN A 243 -3.17 -10.58 -10.96
N ALA A 244 -2.39 -11.60 -10.58
CA ALA A 244 -1.06 -11.42 -10.00
C ALA A 244 -0.14 -10.59 -10.92
N VAL A 245 -0.02 -11.00 -12.18
CA VAL A 245 0.78 -10.26 -13.17
C VAL A 245 0.13 -8.90 -13.50
N THR A 246 -1.20 -8.76 -13.34
CA THR A 246 -1.86 -7.44 -13.44
C THR A 246 -1.42 -6.49 -12.33
N PHE A 247 -1.21 -6.95 -11.09
CA PHE A 247 -0.67 -6.10 -10.04
C PHE A 247 0.80 -5.74 -10.33
N GLN A 248 1.57 -6.63 -10.96
CA GLN A 248 2.90 -6.32 -11.49
C GLN A 248 2.89 -5.34 -12.70
N LEU A 249 1.73 -4.95 -13.24
CA LEU A 249 1.64 -3.83 -14.21
C LEU A 249 1.67 -2.45 -13.53
N PHE A 250 1.61 -2.36 -12.20
CA PHE A 250 1.92 -1.12 -11.49
C PHE A 250 3.43 -0.86 -11.45
N THR A 251 4.26 -1.91 -11.44
CA THR A 251 5.74 -1.84 -11.45
C THR A 251 6.30 -1.05 -12.66
N PRO A 252 5.90 -1.28 -13.93
CA PRO A 252 6.30 -0.45 -15.07
C PRO A 252 5.85 1.02 -15.02
N LEU A 253 4.82 1.37 -14.24
CA LEU A 253 4.41 2.79 -14.15
C LEU A 253 5.45 3.60 -13.37
N LEU A 254 6.10 2.98 -12.38
CA LEU A 254 7.26 3.57 -11.67
C LEU A 254 8.46 3.73 -12.62
N ALA A 255 8.70 2.75 -13.51
CA ALA A 255 9.75 2.87 -14.53
C ALA A 255 9.48 3.97 -15.56
N ILE A 256 8.21 4.13 -15.96
CA ILE A 256 7.83 5.19 -16.89
C ILE A 256 7.94 6.57 -16.22
N SER A 257 7.59 6.71 -14.93
CA SER A 257 7.82 7.97 -14.22
C SER A 257 9.31 8.30 -14.12
N GLN A 258 10.17 7.33 -13.79
CA GLN A 258 11.63 7.50 -13.80
C GLN A 258 12.19 7.95 -15.16
N LEU A 259 11.67 7.42 -16.28
CA LEU A 259 12.06 7.90 -17.62
C LEU A 259 11.68 9.37 -17.82
N PHE A 260 10.43 9.73 -17.49
CA PHE A 260 9.97 11.13 -17.58
C PHE A 260 10.77 12.05 -16.65
N GLU A 261 11.07 11.61 -15.43
CA GLU A 261 11.93 12.32 -14.47
C GLU A 261 13.34 12.51 -15.06
N HIS A 262 13.98 11.45 -15.55
CA HIS A 262 15.32 11.54 -16.17
C HIS A 262 15.35 12.55 -17.34
N PHE A 263 14.40 12.47 -18.27
CA PHE A 263 14.27 13.45 -19.35
C PHE A 263 13.98 14.88 -18.84
N TRP A 264 13.10 15.03 -17.85
CA TRP A 264 12.76 16.33 -17.27
C TRP A 264 13.94 17.03 -16.60
N ILE A 265 14.72 16.27 -15.82
CA ILE A 265 15.91 16.77 -15.11
C ILE A 265 17.05 17.06 -16.11
N GLN A 266 17.21 16.24 -17.16
CA GLN A 266 18.29 16.40 -18.14
C GLN A 266 18.10 17.59 -19.11
N TYR A 267 16.85 17.87 -19.53
CA TYR A 267 16.55 18.97 -20.46
C TYR A 267 16.32 20.33 -19.76
N GLN A 268 16.69 20.46 -18.47
CA GLN A 268 16.74 21.71 -17.70
C GLN A 268 15.50 22.61 -17.82
N LEU A 269 14.30 22.04 -17.71
CA LEU A 269 13.09 22.87 -17.57
C LEU A 269 13.20 23.70 -16.26
N PRO A 270 12.92 25.02 -16.27
CA PRO A 270 13.51 25.93 -15.27
C PRO A 270 13.00 25.69 -13.83
N GLY A 271 13.92 25.40 -12.91
CA GLY A 271 13.63 25.25 -11.47
C GLY A 271 14.72 24.50 -10.70
N HIS A 272 15.75 25.21 -10.21
CA HIS A 272 16.97 24.56 -9.70
C HIS A 272 16.84 23.76 -8.39
N SER A 273 15.83 24.01 -7.54
CA SER A 273 15.76 23.47 -6.18
C SER A 273 14.86 22.23 -6.00
N SER A 274 14.04 21.87 -6.98
CA SER A 274 13.20 20.64 -6.94
C SER A 274 13.91 19.39 -7.50
N LEU A 275 15.01 19.58 -8.25
CA LEU A 275 15.74 18.51 -8.92
C LEU A 275 16.33 17.48 -7.94
N PHE A 276 16.85 17.93 -6.78
CA PHE A 276 17.51 17.07 -5.77
C PHE A 276 16.63 15.88 -5.32
N TYR A 277 15.35 16.11 -5.04
CA TYR A 277 14.46 15.03 -4.59
C TYR A 277 14.20 14.02 -5.71
N LEU A 278 14.14 14.45 -6.96
CA LEU A 278 13.94 13.59 -8.11
C LEU A 278 15.21 12.77 -8.44
N GLU A 279 16.40 13.34 -8.23
CA GLU A 279 17.70 12.65 -8.37
C GLU A 279 17.84 11.43 -7.45
N GLU A 280 17.27 11.51 -6.23
CA GLU A 280 17.26 10.44 -5.21
C GLU A 280 16.09 9.46 -5.40
N LEU A 281 14.89 9.96 -5.72
CA LEU A 281 13.67 9.15 -5.85
C LEU A 281 13.76 8.12 -6.99
N LEU A 282 14.54 8.41 -8.04
CA LEU A 282 14.67 7.55 -9.22
C LEU A 282 15.05 6.12 -8.83
N PHE A 283 16.12 5.91 -8.06
CA PHE A 283 16.54 4.57 -7.66
C PHE A 283 15.72 3.99 -6.49
N ILE A 284 15.22 4.84 -5.57
CA ILE A 284 14.26 4.42 -4.54
C ILE A 284 13.02 3.73 -5.16
N PHE A 285 12.51 4.27 -6.28
CA PHE A 285 11.42 3.62 -7.02
C PHE A 285 11.84 2.31 -7.71
N VAL A 286 13.10 2.14 -8.12
CA VAL A 286 13.63 0.86 -8.63
C VAL A 286 13.57 -0.21 -7.53
N SER A 287 14.08 0.10 -6.34
CA SER A 287 14.13 -0.79 -5.17
C SER A 287 12.73 -1.10 -4.61
N LEU A 288 11.83 -0.12 -4.60
CA LEU A 288 10.42 -0.34 -4.26
C LEU A 288 9.76 -1.32 -5.25
N SER A 289 10.07 -1.18 -6.55
CA SER A 289 9.49 -2.01 -7.61
C SER A 289 9.87 -3.49 -7.45
N SER A 290 11.14 -3.79 -7.15
CA SER A 290 11.65 -5.16 -6.94
C SER A 290 11.29 -5.74 -5.57
N THR A 291 10.94 -4.89 -4.59
CA THR A 291 10.35 -5.31 -3.31
C THR A 291 8.88 -5.72 -3.48
N LEU A 292 8.09 -4.98 -4.27
CA LEU A 292 6.66 -5.27 -4.46
C LEU A 292 6.42 -6.51 -5.33
N ASN A 293 7.24 -6.76 -6.35
CA ASN A 293 7.13 -7.91 -7.25
C ASN A 293 7.05 -9.28 -6.55
N PRO A 294 7.94 -9.65 -5.60
CA PRO A 294 7.87 -10.92 -4.88
C PRO A 294 6.69 -10.97 -3.92
N ILE A 295 6.39 -9.88 -3.21
CA ILE A 295 5.24 -9.76 -2.30
C ILE A 295 3.95 -10.08 -3.07
N ILE A 296 3.70 -9.37 -4.18
CA ILE A 296 2.55 -9.61 -5.06
C ILE A 296 2.51 -11.06 -5.54
N THR A 297 3.65 -11.63 -5.93
CA THR A 297 3.76 -13.02 -6.39
C THR A 297 3.37 -14.01 -5.29
N ILE A 298 3.97 -13.88 -4.09
CA ILE A 298 3.70 -14.73 -2.93
C ILE A 298 2.21 -14.68 -2.57
N PHE A 299 1.61 -13.48 -2.46
CA PHE A 299 0.21 -13.33 -2.08
C PHE A 299 -0.78 -13.78 -3.17
N CYS A 300 -0.51 -13.53 -4.45
CA CYS A 300 -1.48 -13.78 -5.52
C CYS A 300 -1.34 -15.17 -6.18
N VAL A 301 -0.15 -15.78 -6.17
CA VAL A 301 0.11 -17.07 -6.84
C VAL A 301 -0.07 -18.23 -5.86
N THR A 302 -1.24 -18.88 -5.96
CA THR A 302 -1.74 -19.84 -4.96
C THR A 302 -0.79 -20.98 -4.55
N PRO A 303 0.02 -21.60 -5.44
CA PRO A 303 1.00 -22.60 -5.02
C PRO A 303 2.04 -22.07 -4.02
N TYR A 304 2.56 -20.86 -4.24
CA TYR A 304 3.59 -20.27 -3.39
C TYR A 304 2.98 -19.76 -2.09
N ARG A 305 1.83 -19.05 -2.16
CA ARG A 305 1.11 -18.64 -0.95
C ARG A 305 0.85 -19.81 -0.01
N LYS A 306 0.39 -20.94 -0.53
CA LYS A 306 0.10 -22.14 0.27
C LYS A 306 1.34 -22.76 0.95
N GLN A 307 2.51 -22.57 0.37
CA GLN A 307 3.75 -23.11 0.92
C GLN A 307 4.41 -22.11 1.87
N VAL A 308 4.25 -20.80 1.66
CA VAL A 308 4.52 -19.78 2.70
C VAL A 308 3.58 -19.99 3.88
N GLU A 309 2.27 -20.07 3.66
CA GLU A 309 1.27 -20.44 4.69
C GLU A 309 1.74 -21.70 5.46
N LYS A 310 2.20 -22.76 4.78
CA LYS A 310 2.70 -23.99 5.43
C LYS A 310 4.02 -23.80 6.20
N LEU A 311 5.01 -23.11 5.63
CA LEU A 311 6.35 -22.94 6.22
C LEU A 311 6.35 -21.92 7.37
N VAL A 312 5.55 -20.87 7.23
CA VAL A 312 5.40 -19.78 8.21
C VAL A 312 4.53 -20.22 9.38
N LEU A 313 3.35 -20.83 9.17
CA LEU A 313 2.59 -21.40 10.30
C LEU A 313 3.32 -22.59 10.96
N GLY A 314 4.20 -23.29 10.23
CA GLY A 314 5.03 -24.35 10.79
C GLY A 314 6.21 -23.87 11.64
N LYS A 315 6.57 -22.58 11.61
CA LYS A 315 7.69 -22.01 12.37
C LYS A 315 7.32 -20.85 13.31
N ILE A 316 6.26 -20.08 13.04
CA ILE A 316 5.79 -19.01 13.94
C ILE A 316 5.21 -19.56 15.27
N LEU A 317 4.93 -20.87 15.35
CA LEU A 317 4.75 -21.56 16.64
C LEU A 317 6.03 -21.64 17.51
N GLY A 318 7.15 -21.05 17.08
CA GLY A 318 8.38 -20.90 17.85
C GLY A 318 9.09 -19.58 17.58
N ARG A 319 8.72 -18.55 18.36
CA ARG A 319 9.45 -17.27 18.56
C ARG A 319 9.63 -16.33 17.35
N GLU A 320 8.72 -15.36 17.34
CA GLU A 320 8.93 -13.89 17.27
C GLU A 320 10.24 -13.38 17.97
N VAL A 321 10.67 -12.12 17.82
CA VAL A 321 11.89 -11.47 18.45
C VAL A 321 13.29 -11.83 17.82
N GLU A 322 14.01 -11.05 16.97
CA GLU A 322 13.92 -9.62 16.48
C GLU A 322 14.78 -8.63 17.44
N THR A 323 15.61 -7.63 16.99
CA THR A 323 16.48 -6.66 17.83
C THR A 323 17.17 -5.47 17.08
N THR A 324 16.84 -4.16 17.25
CA THR A 324 17.60 -2.90 16.90
C THR A 324 16.89 -1.51 16.72
N ARG A 325 17.44 -0.45 17.35
CA ARG A 325 17.11 1.00 17.26
C ARG A 325 18.40 1.79 17.60
N ILE A 326 18.66 3.01 17.05
CA ILE A 326 19.52 4.10 17.62
C ILE A 326 19.64 5.39 16.75
N TYR A 327 19.47 5.35 15.42
CA TYR A 327 19.95 6.44 14.51
C TYR A 327 19.09 7.74 14.28
N SER A 328 18.15 8.17 15.14
CA SER A 328 17.01 9.03 14.66
C SER A 328 16.85 10.52 15.03
N GLU A 329 17.49 11.08 16.06
CA GLU A 329 16.82 12.15 16.84
C GLU A 329 16.54 13.55 16.20
N ALA A 330 17.40 14.14 15.36
CA ALA A 330 17.29 15.58 15.00
C ALA A 330 16.33 15.92 13.85
N THR A 331 16.10 15.02 12.90
CA THR A 331 15.24 15.24 11.72
C THR A 331 13.73 15.14 11.99
N ASN A 332 13.36 15.13 13.27
CA ASN A 332 12.07 14.66 13.73
C ASN A 332 11.03 15.77 13.85
N SER A 333 11.38 16.97 14.35
CA SER A 333 10.39 18.01 14.70
C SER A 333 9.51 18.49 13.52
N ALA A 334 10.11 18.93 12.41
CA ALA A 334 9.35 19.38 11.23
C ALA A 334 8.60 18.23 10.53
N THR A 335 9.17 17.03 10.57
CA THR A 335 8.56 15.81 10.03
C THR A 335 7.34 15.39 10.85
N THR A 336 7.42 15.44 12.19
CA THR A 336 6.28 15.26 13.12
C THR A 336 5.17 16.27 12.81
N ALA A 337 5.48 17.56 12.64
CA ALA A 337 4.45 18.59 12.38
C ALA A 337 3.64 18.31 11.09
N ILE A 338 4.30 18.00 9.97
CA ILE A 338 3.64 17.67 8.70
C ILE A 338 2.78 16.40 8.81
N LEU A 339 3.24 15.41 9.57
CA LEU A 339 2.52 14.16 9.79
C LEU A 339 1.30 14.37 10.70
N ILE A 340 1.40 15.21 11.73
CA ILE A 340 0.28 15.65 12.56
C ILE A 340 -0.79 16.38 11.73
N ASP A 341 -0.40 17.38 10.92
CA ASP A 341 -1.33 18.12 10.06
C ASP A 341 -2.06 17.19 9.09
N SER A 342 -1.31 16.24 8.49
CA SER A 342 -1.86 15.21 7.61
C SER A 342 -2.87 14.31 8.33
N HIS A 343 -2.58 13.93 9.58
CA HIS A 343 -3.46 13.09 10.40
C HIS A 343 -4.77 13.81 10.73
N ILE A 344 -4.70 15.08 11.17
CA ILE A 344 -5.87 15.92 11.47
C ILE A 344 -6.81 16.06 10.26
N VAL A 345 -6.25 16.31 9.07
CA VAL A 345 -7.04 16.45 7.83
C VAL A 345 -7.75 15.14 7.48
N ILE A 346 -7.04 14.01 7.55
CA ILE A 346 -7.61 12.70 7.21
C ILE A 346 -8.71 12.32 8.20
N ASP A 347 -8.49 12.46 9.52
CA ASP A 347 -9.51 12.13 10.52
C ASP A 347 -10.74 13.03 10.42
N THR A 348 -10.57 14.33 10.16
CA THR A 348 -11.69 15.25 9.94
C THR A 348 -12.56 14.79 8.76
N LEU A 349 -11.95 14.37 7.65
CA LEU A 349 -12.66 13.84 6.49
C LEU A 349 -13.32 12.48 6.79
N SER A 350 -12.64 11.59 7.53
CA SER A 350 -13.18 10.31 7.98
C SER A 350 -14.42 10.47 8.86
N VAL A 351 -14.41 11.42 9.81
CA VAL A 351 -15.56 11.75 10.67
C VAL A 351 -16.73 12.26 9.81
N LEU A 352 -16.48 13.21 8.90
CA LEU A 352 -17.51 13.78 8.03
C LEU A 352 -18.15 12.74 7.10
N PHE A 353 -17.34 11.89 6.46
CA PHE A 353 -17.86 10.87 5.54
C PHE A 353 -18.57 9.73 6.25
N ASN A 354 -18.06 9.25 7.39
CA ASN A 354 -18.74 8.21 8.17
C ASN A 354 -20.02 8.74 8.84
N GLY A 355 -20.02 9.96 9.38
CA GLY A 355 -21.23 10.60 9.91
C GLY A 355 -22.31 10.78 8.83
N THR A 356 -21.92 11.24 7.64
CA THR A 356 -22.80 11.33 6.46
C THR A 356 -23.35 9.96 6.08
N LEU A 357 -22.52 8.92 6.04
CA LEU A 357 -22.96 7.57 5.70
C LEU A 357 -23.89 6.99 6.79
N LEU A 358 -23.63 7.22 8.08
CA LEU A 358 -24.47 6.76 9.18
C LEU A 358 -25.88 7.38 9.10
N TYR A 359 -25.97 8.69 8.82
CA TYR A 359 -27.24 9.36 8.52
C TYR A 359 -27.98 8.68 7.35
N LEU A 360 -27.29 8.35 6.26
CA LEU A 360 -27.89 7.67 5.11
C LEU A 360 -28.33 6.23 5.44
N ILE A 361 -27.61 5.53 6.30
CA ILE A 361 -27.95 4.18 6.75
C ILE A 361 -29.22 4.21 7.61
N ILE A 362 -29.32 5.12 8.58
CA ILE A 362 -30.45 5.24 9.50
C ILE A 362 -31.71 5.70 8.75
N PHE A 363 -31.64 6.81 8.02
CA PHE A 363 -32.83 7.48 7.47
C PHE A 363 -33.17 7.11 6.02
N CYS A 364 -32.22 6.55 5.26
CA CYS A 364 -32.38 6.37 3.80
C CYS A 364 -32.23 4.92 3.30
N THR A 365 -32.11 3.93 4.19
CA THR A 365 -32.08 2.51 3.81
C THR A 365 -33.46 2.02 3.39
N ALA A 366 -33.58 1.52 2.15
CA ALA A 366 -34.81 0.90 1.67
C ALA A 366 -35.12 -0.44 2.38
N LYS A 367 -36.40 -0.79 2.54
CA LYS A 367 -36.87 -2.00 3.24
C LYS A 367 -36.14 -3.29 2.81
N SER A 368 -35.83 -3.44 1.51
CA SER A 368 -35.11 -4.59 0.94
C SER A 368 -33.63 -4.70 1.34
N PHE A 369 -33.04 -3.67 1.94
CA PHE A 369 -31.66 -3.63 2.44
C PHE A 369 -31.59 -3.59 3.97
N ARG A 370 -32.73 -3.56 4.68
CA ARG A 370 -32.82 -3.35 6.15
C ARG A 370 -32.07 -4.37 7.00
N SER A 371 -31.84 -5.59 6.50
CA SER A 371 -30.93 -6.53 7.16
C SER A 371 -29.47 -6.17 6.92
N TYR A 372 -29.07 -5.83 5.70
CA TYR A 372 -27.67 -5.48 5.40
C TYR A 372 -27.21 -4.19 6.08
N SER A 373 -28.12 -3.22 6.29
CA SER A 373 -27.83 -2.00 7.02
C SER A 373 -27.45 -2.20 8.49
N VAL A 374 -27.73 -3.36 9.09
CA VAL A 374 -27.23 -3.68 10.44
C VAL A 374 -25.71 -3.84 10.40
N ILE A 375 -25.19 -4.69 9.50
CA ILE A 375 -23.74 -4.86 9.30
C ILE A 375 -23.10 -3.53 8.90
N LEU A 376 -23.71 -2.83 7.93
CA LEU A 376 -23.15 -1.58 7.42
C LEU A 376 -23.15 -0.48 8.47
N GLY A 377 -24.23 -0.36 9.26
CA GLY A 377 -24.34 0.60 10.36
C GLY A 377 -23.32 0.35 11.46
N CYS A 378 -23.14 -0.92 11.87
CA CYS A 378 -22.06 -1.28 12.79
C CYS A 378 -20.68 -0.90 12.22
N SER A 379 -20.35 -1.29 10.98
CA SER A 379 -19.05 -0.98 10.37
C SER A 379 -18.78 0.52 10.26
N THR A 380 -19.76 1.31 9.80
CA THR A 380 -19.63 2.77 9.66
C THR A 380 -19.59 3.48 11.01
N PHE A 381 -20.35 3.03 12.01
CA PHE A 381 -20.27 3.58 13.36
C PHE A 381 -18.90 3.32 13.99
N THR A 382 -18.33 2.13 13.77
CA THR A 382 -16.98 1.78 14.20
C THR A 382 -15.90 2.62 13.49
N GLU A 383 -16.01 2.83 12.17
CA GLU A 383 -15.10 3.71 11.42
C GLU A 383 -15.24 5.19 11.82
N PHE A 384 -16.43 5.63 12.23
CA PHE A 384 -16.69 6.96 12.81
C PHE A 384 -16.02 7.13 14.18
N LEU A 385 -16.21 6.17 15.10
CA LEU A 385 -15.58 6.21 16.42
C LEU A 385 -14.05 6.10 16.33
N LEU A 386 -13.52 5.27 15.42
CA LEU A 386 -12.09 5.18 15.13
C LEU A 386 -11.51 6.55 14.78
N ALA A 387 -12.14 7.27 13.83
CA ALA A 387 -11.66 8.57 13.37
C ALA A 387 -11.82 9.69 14.42
N LEU A 388 -12.88 9.66 15.23
CA LEU A 388 -13.03 10.57 16.36
C LEU A 388 -11.92 10.34 17.41
N ALA A 389 -11.65 9.08 17.76
CA ALA A 389 -10.62 8.75 18.74
C ALA A 389 -9.21 9.04 18.21
N ALA A 390 -8.93 8.76 16.94
CA ALA A 390 -7.67 9.08 16.27
C ALA A 390 -7.42 10.60 16.22
N GLY A 391 -8.42 11.40 15.82
CA GLY A 391 -8.32 12.86 15.83
C GLY A 391 -8.23 13.49 17.22
N PHE A 392 -8.81 12.84 18.24
CA PHE A 392 -8.72 13.27 19.64
C PHE A 392 -7.35 12.99 20.27
N THR A 393 -6.69 11.91 19.85
CA THR A 393 -5.41 11.45 20.42
C THR A 393 -4.18 11.91 19.64
N LEU A 394 -4.26 11.94 18.30
CA LEU A 394 -3.13 12.13 17.37
C LEU A 394 -1.91 11.30 17.83
N THR A 395 -2.09 9.98 17.89
CA THR A 395 -1.12 9.07 18.47
C THR A 395 0.11 8.85 17.60
N ARG A 396 1.28 8.95 18.22
CA ARG A 396 2.57 8.46 17.72
C ARG A 396 3.02 7.25 18.54
N VAL A 397 3.57 6.23 17.89
CA VAL A 397 4.12 5.02 18.56
C VAL A 397 5.58 5.24 18.95
N LEU A 398 5.98 4.84 20.15
CA LEU A 398 7.36 4.94 20.66
C LEU A 398 7.87 3.57 21.17
N ALA A 399 8.19 2.65 20.27
CA ALA A 399 8.66 1.30 20.63
C ALA A 399 10.15 1.28 21.07
N VAL A 400 10.42 0.94 22.33
CA VAL A 400 11.76 0.84 22.94
C VAL A 400 11.98 -0.55 23.52
N GLU A 401 12.68 -1.45 22.81
CA GLU A 401 12.84 -2.84 23.29
C GLU A 401 11.45 -3.43 23.56
N ASN A 402 11.23 -4.03 24.73
CA ASN A 402 9.94 -4.55 25.13
C ASN A 402 8.94 -3.45 25.57
N THR A 403 9.40 -2.22 25.77
CA THR A 403 8.56 -1.10 26.22
C THR A 403 7.88 -0.44 25.04
N LEU A 404 6.56 -0.29 25.09
CA LEU A 404 5.77 0.37 24.07
C LEU A 404 5.16 1.65 24.63
N GLY A 405 5.77 2.79 24.33
CA GLY A 405 5.17 4.09 24.62
C GLY A 405 4.21 4.54 23.52
N TYR A 406 3.25 5.38 23.89
CA TYR A 406 2.49 6.21 22.98
C TYR A 406 2.69 7.67 23.38
N GLN A 407 2.98 8.52 22.40
CA GLN A 407 2.98 9.97 22.58
C GLN A 407 1.73 10.54 21.93
N PHE A 408 1.08 11.48 22.61
CA PHE A 408 -0.20 12.04 22.19
C PHE A 408 -0.11 13.54 21.89
N HIS A 409 -0.43 13.91 20.65
CA HIS A 409 -0.39 15.30 20.20
C HIS A 409 -1.79 15.96 20.16
N GLY A 410 -2.85 15.17 20.34
CA GLY A 410 -4.24 15.61 20.22
C GLY A 410 -4.82 16.35 21.43
N LEU A 411 -6.13 16.62 21.38
CA LEU A 411 -6.85 17.33 22.43
C LEU A 411 -6.88 16.59 23.77
N CYS A 412 -6.73 15.25 23.76
CA CYS A 412 -6.73 14.42 24.97
C CYS A 412 -5.67 14.85 26.00
N ARG A 413 -4.53 15.40 25.55
CA ARG A 413 -3.42 15.84 26.42
C ARG A 413 -3.79 16.96 27.39
N LYS A 414 -4.91 17.66 27.14
CA LYS A 414 -5.45 18.70 28.04
C LYS A 414 -6.17 18.13 29.27
N PHE A 415 -6.34 16.81 29.35
CA PHE A 415 -7.08 16.15 30.43
C PHE A 415 -6.15 15.26 31.26
N SER A 416 -5.59 14.20 30.66
CA SER A 416 -4.54 13.36 31.26
C SER A 416 -3.97 12.38 30.22
N ALA A 417 -2.78 11.83 30.49
CA ALA A 417 -2.22 10.75 29.68
C ALA A 417 -3.13 9.50 29.67
N GLN A 418 -3.79 9.17 30.80
CA GLN A 418 -4.72 8.04 30.85
C GLN A 418 -5.92 8.24 29.91
N ILE A 419 -6.51 9.43 29.86
CA ILE A 419 -7.65 9.71 28.96
C ILE A 419 -7.23 9.61 27.48
N CYS A 420 -5.98 9.97 27.15
CA CYS A 420 -5.42 9.69 25.83
C CYS A 420 -5.32 8.18 25.55
N MET A 421 -4.90 7.39 26.54
CA MET A 421 -4.71 5.94 26.41
C MET A 421 -6.03 5.15 26.36
N ASP A 422 -7.04 5.59 27.08
CA ASP A 422 -8.40 5.03 27.01
C ASP A 422 -8.99 5.29 25.61
N ALA A 423 -8.84 6.51 25.08
CA ALA A 423 -9.21 6.85 23.72
C ALA A 423 -8.39 6.05 22.68
N HIS A 424 -7.10 5.82 22.93
CA HIS A 424 -6.28 4.96 22.09
C HIS A 424 -6.77 3.49 22.09
N SER A 425 -7.20 3.00 23.25
CA SER A 425 -7.82 1.68 23.40
C SER A 425 -9.11 1.57 22.57
N VAL A 426 -9.88 2.67 22.43
CA VAL A 426 -11.03 2.75 21.51
C VAL A 426 -10.61 2.67 20.03
N ILE A 427 -9.46 3.23 19.64
CA ILE A 427 -8.91 3.06 18.27
C ILE A 427 -8.64 1.57 18.02
N MET A 428 -7.89 0.93 18.92
CA MET A 428 -7.52 -0.50 18.81
C MET A 428 -8.75 -1.43 18.80
N HIS A 429 -9.74 -1.13 19.63
CA HIS A 429 -11.04 -1.78 19.62
C HIS A 429 -11.75 -1.66 18.26
N CYS A 430 -11.90 -0.43 17.76
CA CYS A 430 -12.62 -0.18 16.51
C CYS A 430 -11.90 -0.81 15.31
N TYR A 431 -10.57 -0.73 15.31
CA TYR A 431 -9.73 -1.38 14.32
C TYR A 431 -9.93 -2.91 14.32
N SER A 432 -9.83 -3.56 15.48
CA SER A 432 -10.04 -5.02 15.62
C SER A 432 -11.43 -5.43 15.12
N TYR A 433 -12.48 -4.71 15.50
CA TYR A 433 -13.84 -5.02 15.07
C TYR A 433 -14.05 -4.82 13.56
N ALA A 434 -13.47 -3.78 12.96
CA ALA A 434 -13.53 -3.55 11.50
C ALA A 434 -12.94 -4.73 10.70
N GLN A 435 -11.85 -5.34 11.18
CA GLN A 435 -11.24 -6.53 10.56
C GLN A 435 -12.17 -7.75 10.58
N ILE A 436 -13.05 -7.88 11.58
CA ILE A 436 -14.06 -8.95 11.68
C ILE A 436 -15.30 -8.62 10.83
N MET A 437 -15.68 -7.35 10.73
CA MET A 437 -16.86 -6.88 10.01
C MET A 437 -16.75 -7.02 8.48
N LEU A 438 -15.53 -6.91 7.91
CA LEU A 438 -15.30 -7.13 6.48
C LEU A 438 -15.59 -8.58 6.01
N PRO A 439 -14.98 -9.65 6.59
CA PRO A 439 -15.33 -11.03 6.25
C PRO A 439 -16.78 -11.37 6.60
N LEU A 440 -17.35 -10.82 7.68
CA LEU A 440 -18.77 -10.98 8.00
C LEU A 440 -19.68 -10.39 6.91
N SER A 441 -19.32 -9.22 6.35
CA SER A 441 -20.03 -8.60 5.22
C SER A 441 -20.02 -9.49 3.97
N PHE A 442 -18.86 -10.09 3.65
CA PHE A 442 -18.74 -11.03 2.54
C PHE A 442 -19.49 -12.35 2.79
N TRP A 443 -19.40 -12.93 4.00
CA TRP A 443 -20.17 -14.11 4.39
C TRP A 443 -21.68 -13.88 4.28
N TYR A 444 -22.17 -12.78 4.85
CA TYR A 444 -23.58 -12.42 4.83
C TYR A 444 -24.06 -12.26 3.39
N ARG A 445 -23.27 -11.58 2.54
CA ARG A 445 -23.64 -11.40 1.13
C ARG A 445 -23.66 -12.72 0.36
N HIS A 446 -22.78 -13.66 0.68
CA HIS A 446 -22.86 -15.02 0.15
C HIS A 446 -24.14 -15.73 0.62
N ARG A 447 -24.45 -15.69 1.92
CA ARG A 447 -25.65 -16.31 2.50
C ARG A 447 -26.95 -15.82 1.87
N VAL A 448 -27.08 -14.50 1.65
CA VAL A 448 -28.23 -13.89 0.96
C VAL A 448 -28.43 -14.47 -0.45
N LEU A 449 -27.36 -14.85 -1.14
CA LEU A 449 -27.39 -15.42 -2.49
C LEU A 449 -27.52 -16.96 -2.53
N THR A 450 -27.50 -17.64 -1.38
CA THR A 450 -27.58 -19.11 -1.32
C THR A 450 -28.75 -19.66 -0.50
N VAL A 451 -29.16 -18.94 0.55
CA VAL A 451 -30.22 -19.34 1.49
C VAL A 451 -31.26 -18.24 1.66
N GLY A 452 -30.89 -16.98 1.41
CA GLY A 452 -31.77 -15.81 1.57
C GLY A 452 -31.38 -14.92 2.76
N PRO A 453 -32.11 -13.82 2.97
CA PRO A 453 -31.78 -12.82 3.99
C PRO A 453 -32.07 -13.32 5.41
N VAL A 454 -31.16 -13.00 6.34
CA VAL A 454 -31.37 -13.18 7.78
C VAL A 454 -32.22 -12.04 8.34
N LYS A 455 -33.13 -12.32 9.29
CA LYS A 455 -33.89 -11.29 10.03
C LYS A 455 -32.90 -10.32 10.73
N PRO A 456 -33.14 -8.99 10.73
CA PRO A 456 -32.20 -8.00 11.28
C PRO A 456 -31.74 -8.29 12.71
N ALA A 457 -32.67 -8.66 13.61
CA ALA A 457 -32.34 -8.99 15.01
C ALA A 457 -31.32 -10.15 15.15
N ARG A 458 -31.49 -11.23 14.38
CA ARG A 458 -30.54 -12.36 14.38
C ARG A 458 -29.19 -11.97 13.77
N LEU A 459 -29.16 -11.00 12.86
CA LEU A 459 -27.91 -10.46 12.33
C LEU A 459 -27.21 -9.52 13.31
N ALA A 460 -27.96 -8.73 14.09
CA ALA A 460 -27.43 -7.94 15.19
C ALA A 460 -26.76 -8.83 16.25
N VAL A 461 -27.36 -9.98 16.58
CA VAL A 461 -26.72 -11.00 17.45
C VAL A 461 -25.39 -11.49 16.85
N TYR A 462 -25.29 -11.70 15.54
CA TYR A 462 -24.00 -12.06 14.92
C TYR A 462 -22.97 -10.91 14.98
N CYS A 463 -23.40 -9.65 14.85
CA CYS A 463 -22.52 -8.48 15.06
C CYS A 463 -22.06 -8.38 16.53
N LEU A 464 -22.95 -8.61 17.50
CA LEU A 464 -22.63 -8.66 18.93
C LEU A 464 -21.64 -9.78 19.26
N ILE A 465 -21.81 -10.99 18.70
CA ILE A 465 -20.83 -12.08 18.86
C ILE A 465 -19.48 -11.70 18.24
N ALA A 466 -19.48 -11.03 17.08
CA ALA A 466 -18.27 -10.52 16.44
C ALA A 466 -17.61 -9.35 17.21
N TYR A 467 -18.38 -8.64 18.05
CA TYR A 467 -17.91 -7.54 18.88
C TYR A 467 -17.19 -8.01 20.15
N ILE A 468 -17.60 -9.15 20.74
CA ILE A 468 -16.96 -9.70 21.96
C ILE A 468 -15.42 -9.78 21.83
N PRO A 469 -14.84 -10.36 20.76
CA PRO A 469 -13.39 -10.32 20.51
C PRO A 469 -12.76 -8.93 20.57
N ALA A 470 -13.41 -7.92 20.00
CA ALA A 470 -12.88 -6.56 19.98
C ALA A 470 -13.08 -5.84 21.32
N PHE A 471 -14.14 -6.17 22.06
CA PHE A 471 -14.35 -5.63 23.41
C PHE A 471 -13.30 -6.13 24.39
N LEU A 472 -12.87 -7.39 24.27
CA LEU A 472 -11.74 -7.92 25.05
C LEU A 472 -10.42 -7.19 24.73
N VAL A 473 -10.24 -6.70 23.49
CA VAL A 473 -9.13 -5.80 23.13
C VAL A 473 -9.25 -4.45 23.82
N LEU A 474 -10.45 -3.86 23.90
CA LEU A 474 -10.66 -2.57 24.57
C LEU A 474 -10.24 -2.65 26.05
N VAL A 475 -10.75 -3.66 26.76
CA VAL A 475 -10.42 -3.90 28.17
C VAL A 475 -8.94 -4.24 28.32
N GLY A 476 -8.41 -5.09 27.44
CA GLY A 476 -7.01 -5.48 27.40
C GLY A 476 -6.05 -4.30 27.28
N PHE A 477 -6.30 -3.39 26.33
CA PHE A 477 -5.44 -2.21 26.16
C PHE A 477 -5.57 -1.24 27.34
N ALA A 478 -6.80 -0.96 27.81
CA ALA A 478 -7.05 0.01 28.87
C ALA A 478 -6.50 -0.43 30.26
N SER A 479 -6.48 -1.73 30.56
CA SER A 479 -6.05 -2.23 31.89
C SER A 479 -4.61 -2.74 31.96
N GLY A 480 -3.85 -2.76 30.86
CA GLY A 480 -2.48 -3.24 30.82
C GLY A 480 -1.38 -2.19 31.02
N THR A 481 -1.73 -0.91 31.09
CA THR A 481 -0.77 0.21 31.03
C THR A 481 0.01 0.41 32.31
N SER A 482 1.31 0.66 32.19
CA SER A 482 2.20 1.03 33.30
C SER A 482 2.12 2.54 33.60
N PRO A 483 2.55 2.99 34.79
CA PRO A 483 2.53 4.40 35.15
C PRO A 483 3.30 5.30 34.17
N PRO A 484 2.79 6.50 33.82
CA PRO A 484 3.42 7.43 32.87
C PRO A 484 4.88 7.74 33.18
N GLU A 485 5.25 7.88 34.45
CA GLU A 485 6.59 8.25 34.91
C GLU A 485 7.61 7.15 34.61
N VAL A 486 7.19 5.88 34.76
CA VAL A 486 8.01 4.71 34.44
C VAL A 486 8.27 4.65 32.94
N ILE A 487 7.21 4.78 32.13
CA ILE A 487 7.30 4.74 30.67
C ILE A 487 8.12 5.93 30.12
N TYR A 488 7.86 7.14 30.62
CA TYR A 488 8.60 8.35 30.27
C TYR A 488 10.09 8.21 30.58
N LYS A 489 10.45 7.79 31.80
CA LYS A 489 11.85 7.60 32.21
C LYS A 489 12.57 6.56 31.34
N ILE A 490 11.92 5.44 31.00
CA ILE A 490 12.48 4.44 30.10
C ILE A 490 12.72 5.01 28.69
N ILE A 491 11.77 5.78 28.16
CA ILE A 491 11.86 6.36 26.81
C ILE A 491 12.92 7.47 26.74
N ALA A 492 12.91 8.42 27.69
CA ALA A 492 13.82 9.54 27.73
C ALA A 492 15.29 9.07 27.90
N THR A 493 15.53 8.11 28.79
CA THR A 493 16.86 7.52 29.00
C THR A 493 17.39 6.80 27.75
N LYS A 494 16.50 6.12 27.00
CA LYS A 494 16.89 5.26 25.86
C LYS A 494 16.77 5.93 24.47
N LYS A 495 16.18 7.12 24.35
CA LYS A 495 16.16 7.98 23.15
C LYS A 495 16.93 9.29 23.34
N ASN A 496 17.90 9.29 24.27
CA ASN A 496 19.00 10.24 24.47
C ASN A 496 18.76 11.72 24.06
N SER A 497 17.64 12.30 24.49
CA SER A 497 17.14 13.56 23.94
C SER A 497 16.89 14.58 25.04
N SER A 498 17.76 15.58 25.12
CA SER A 498 17.68 16.75 26.02
C SER A 498 16.61 17.78 25.60
N LEU A 499 15.55 17.32 24.93
CA LEU A 499 14.52 18.13 24.26
C LEU A 499 13.09 17.70 24.63
N TRP A 500 12.92 16.66 25.46
CA TRP A 500 11.61 16.31 26.01
C TRP A 500 11.31 17.19 27.23
N PRO A 501 10.07 17.65 27.43
CA PRO A 501 9.68 18.36 28.66
C PRO A 501 9.94 17.48 29.89
N ASP A 502 10.54 18.01 30.94
CA ASP A 502 10.88 17.23 32.16
C ASP A 502 9.65 16.59 32.85
N ASP A 503 8.45 17.05 32.52
CA ASP A 503 7.16 16.58 33.03
C ASP A 503 6.48 15.57 32.06
N PRO A 504 6.20 14.33 32.52
CA PRO A 504 5.56 13.29 31.71
C PRO A 504 4.10 13.60 31.33
N GLU A 505 3.37 14.42 32.10
CA GLU A 505 2.01 14.86 31.75
C GLU A 505 2.05 15.88 30.60
N ILE A 506 3.00 16.80 30.61
CA ILE A 506 3.23 17.76 29.51
C ILE A 506 3.69 17.04 28.23
N ALA A 507 4.54 16.02 28.37
CA ALA A 507 4.97 15.19 27.25
C ALA A 507 3.87 14.24 26.73
N ALA A 508 2.81 14.00 27.54
CA ALA A 508 1.69 13.10 27.27
C ALA A 508 2.14 11.72 26.78
N ILE A 509 2.98 11.04 27.58
CA ILE A 509 3.50 9.70 27.27
C ILE A 509 3.02 8.67 28.28
N ILE A 510 2.45 7.57 27.79
CA ILE A 510 2.01 6.40 28.58
C ILE A 510 2.04 5.16 27.68
N GLY A 511 2.05 3.96 28.27
CA GLY A 511 2.01 2.72 27.50
C GLY A 511 2.33 1.50 28.34
N TYR A 512 3.06 0.54 27.77
CA TYR A 512 3.34 -0.76 28.36
C TYR A 512 4.83 -0.92 28.64
N GLU A 513 5.20 -1.27 29.87
CA GLU A 513 6.61 -1.47 30.25
C GLU A 513 7.22 -2.71 29.58
N ASP A 514 6.44 -3.79 29.49
CA ASP A 514 6.83 -5.05 28.87
C ASP A 514 5.70 -5.67 28.02
N MET A 515 5.87 -5.57 26.69
CA MET A 515 5.02 -6.19 25.68
C MET A 515 5.21 -7.72 25.55
N THR A 516 6.22 -8.30 26.21
CA THR A 516 6.45 -9.75 26.22
C THR A 516 5.72 -10.47 27.35
N SER A 517 5.17 -9.73 28.31
CA SER A 517 4.27 -10.29 29.32
C SER A 517 3.13 -11.08 28.65
N PRO A 518 2.73 -12.26 29.18
CA PRO A 518 1.73 -13.12 28.53
C PRO A 518 0.41 -12.40 28.20
N TYR A 519 0.07 -11.41 29.03
CA TYR A 519 -1.08 -10.53 28.86
C TYR A 519 -0.95 -9.65 27.60
N ASN A 520 0.09 -8.81 27.51
CA ASN A 520 0.29 -7.89 26.38
C ASN A 520 0.54 -8.63 25.05
N LEU A 521 1.19 -9.79 25.10
CA LEU A 521 1.41 -10.65 23.94
C LEU A 521 0.09 -11.23 23.40
N VAL A 522 -0.77 -11.78 24.26
CA VAL A 522 -2.10 -12.30 23.85
C VAL A 522 -2.93 -11.20 23.19
N ILE A 523 -2.94 -10.01 23.79
CA ILE A 523 -3.67 -8.84 23.29
C ILE A 523 -3.11 -8.35 21.94
N THR A 524 -1.79 -8.30 21.78
CA THR A 524 -1.12 -7.90 20.53
C THR A 524 -1.38 -8.89 19.40
N MET A 525 -1.24 -10.19 19.67
CA MET A 525 -1.55 -11.24 18.70
C MET A 525 -3.03 -11.21 18.30
N TRP A 526 -3.94 -10.85 19.21
CA TRP A 526 -5.36 -10.75 18.93
C TRP A 526 -5.72 -9.59 17.99
N ILE A 527 -4.94 -8.51 17.95
CA ILE A 527 -5.10 -7.44 16.95
C ILE A 527 -4.48 -7.83 15.61
N CYS A 528 -3.24 -8.34 15.61
CA CYS A 528 -2.48 -8.53 14.38
C CYS A 528 -2.89 -9.80 13.60
N THR A 529 -3.22 -10.88 14.30
CA THR A 529 -3.49 -12.19 13.67
C THR A 529 -4.77 -12.22 12.82
N PRO A 530 -5.92 -11.64 13.21
CA PRO A 530 -7.17 -11.80 12.46
C PRO A 530 -7.20 -11.19 11.05
N ILE A 531 -6.28 -10.25 10.75
CA ILE A 531 -6.27 -9.48 9.50
C ILE A 531 -6.12 -10.40 8.27
N ALA A 532 -5.09 -11.26 8.27
CA ALA A 532 -4.82 -12.15 7.14
C ALA A 532 -5.89 -13.26 6.96
N PRO A 533 -6.35 -13.98 8.00
CA PRO A 533 -7.51 -14.87 7.92
C PRO A 533 -8.77 -14.15 7.44
N GLY A 534 -9.08 -12.95 7.97
CA GLY A 534 -10.23 -12.15 7.56
C GLY A 534 -10.19 -11.77 6.08
N TYR A 535 -9.01 -11.40 5.58
CA TYR A 535 -8.80 -11.13 4.15
C TYR A 535 -8.96 -12.39 3.28
N VAL A 536 -8.41 -13.53 3.71
CA VAL A 536 -8.57 -14.82 3.00
C VAL A 536 -10.03 -15.27 2.95
N ILE A 537 -10.77 -15.13 4.05
CA ILE A 537 -12.21 -15.39 4.14
C ILE A 537 -12.99 -14.46 3.20
N SER A 538 -12.64 -13.18 3.15
CA SER A 538 -13.21 -12.18 2.25
C SER A 538 -13.02 -12.56 0.77
N ILE A 539 -11.79 -12.92 0.36
CA ILE A 539 -11.51 -13.42 -0.99
C ILE A 539 -12.29 -14.71 -1.28
N PHE A 540 -12.37 -15.64 -0.33
CA PHE A 540 -13.09 -16.91 -0.49
C PHE A 540 -14.57 -16.66 -0.80
N TYR A 541 -15.25 -15.84 0.00
CA TYR A 541 -16.67 -15.53 -0.19
C TYR A 541 -16.90 -14.66 -1.43
N ARG A 542 -16.05 -13.67 -1.72
CA ARG A 542 -16.06 -12.92 -2.99
C ARG A 542 -16.10 -13.85 -4.21
N CYS A 543 -15.24 -14.87 -4.22
CA CYS A 543 -15.19 -15.84 -5.31
C CYS A 543 -16.46 -16.71 -5.39
N ARG A 544 -17.08 -17.05 -4.26
CA ARG A 544 -18.34 -17.80 -4.22
C ARG A 544 -19.51 -16.95 -4.74
N ILE A 545 -19.60 -15.70 -4.29
CA ILE A 545 -20.60 -14.71 -4.71
C ILE A 545 -20.55 -14.50 -6.22
N LEU A 546 -19.37 -14.22 -6.79
CA LEU A 546 -19.26 -13.98 -8.23
C LEU A 546 -19.76 -15.16 -9.05
N ARG A 547 -19.41 -16.41 -8.67
CA ARG A 547 -19.94 -17.61 -9.34
C ARG A 547 -21.46 -17.70 -9.29
N LYS A 548 -22.08 -17.45 -8.12
CA LYS A 548 -23.54 -17.45 -7.97
C LYS A 548 -24.22 -16.35 -8.80
N LEU A 549 -23.63 -15.15 -8.86
CA LEU A 549 -24.11 -14.04 -9.71
C LEU A 549 -23.94 -14.28 -11.22
N HIS A 550 -23.07 -15.21 -11.64
CA HIS A 550 -22.99 -15.67 -13.02
C HIS A 550 -23.96 -16.83 -13.34
N ALA A 551 -24.45 -17.55 -12.33
CA ALA A 551 -25.29 -18.74 -12.49
C ALA A 551 -26.81 -18.50 -12.32
N HIS A 552 -27.23 -17.31 -11.93
CA HIS A 552 -28.65 -16.95 -11.82
C HIS A 552 -29.12 -16.12 -13.02
N SER A 553 -29.77 -16.77 -13.97
CA SER A 553 -30.54 -16.17 -15.06
C SER A 553 -31.89 -15.58 -14.60
N SER A 554 -32.43 -16.05 -13.47
CA SER A 554 -33.75 -15.66 -12.94
C SER A 554 -33.78 -14.35 -12.15
N MET A 555 -32.64 -13.71 -11.87
CA MET A 555 -32.63 -12.41 -11.18
C MET A 555 -32.92 -11.26 -12.16
N SER A 556 -33.83 -10.36 -11.79
CA SER A 556 -34.12 -9.18 -12.62
C SER A 556 -32.84 -8.35 -12.89
N PRO A 557 -32.69 -7.74 -14.09
CA PRO A 557 -31.50 -6.95 -14.43
C PRO A 557 -31.25 -5.74 -13.50
N LYS A 558 -32.28 -5.26 -12.80
CA LYS A 558 -32.16 -4.21 -11.77
C LYS A 558 -31.52 -4.78 -10.50
N THR A 559 -32.01 -5.91 -10.00
CA THR A 559 -31.43 -6.60 -8.84
C THR A 559 -30.01 -7.08 -9.10
N LEU A 560 -29.73 -7.70 -10.25
CA LEU A 560 -28.39 -8.19 -10.60
C LEU A 560 -27.34 -7.07 -10.65
N ARG A 561 -27.69 -5.87 -11.14
CA ARG A 561 -26.79 -4.71 -11.14
C ARG A 561 -26.51 -4.18 -9.73
N ALA A 562 -27.54 -4.08 -8.87
CA ALA A 562 -27.35 -3.72 -7.47
C ALA A 562 -26.47 -4.74 -6.72
N GLN A 563 -26.64 -6.04 -7.02
CA GLN A 563 -25.82 -7.12 -6.47
C GLN A 563 -24.34 -6.98 -6.89
N LYS A 564 -24.06 -6.78 -8.19
CA LYS A 564 -22.70 -6.59 -8.71
C LYS A 564 -22.01 -5.34 -8.16
N ASN A 565 -22.74 -4.23 -8.01
CA ASN A 565 -22.16 -2.99 -7.47
C ASN A 565 -21.74 -3.12 -6.00
N LEU A 566 -22.53 -3.80 -5.15
CA LEU A 566 -22.12 -4.04 -3.77
C LEU A 566 -20.88 -4.94 -3.67
N VAL A 567 -20.77 -5.95 -4.54
CA VAL A 567 -19.58 -6.82 -4.58
C VAL A 567 -18.35 -6.08 -5.09
N LYS A 568 -18.50 -5.09 -5.98
CA LYS A 568 -17.42 -4.17 -6.36
C LYS A 568 -16.99 -3.30 -5.17
N ALA A 569 -17.94 -2.71 -4.44
CA ALA A 569 -17.67 -1.93 -3.23
C ALA A 569 -16.85 -2.74 -2.22
N LEU A 570 -17.36 -3.90 -1.80
CA LEU A 570 -16.67 -4.82 -0.88
C LEU A 570 -15.31 -5.31 -1.43
N THR A 571 -15.15 -5.47 -2.74
CA THR A 571 -13.85 -5.81 -3.35
C THR A 571 -12.85 -4.65 -3.20
N LEU A 572 -13.29 -3.40 -3.37
CA LEU A 572 -12.41 -2.24 -3.23
C LEU A 572 -12.06 -2.00 -1.76
N GLN A 573 -13.03 -2.16 -0.84
CA GLN A 573 -12.78 -2.20 0.61
C GLN A 573 -11.91 -3.39 1.06
N SER A 574 -11.71 -4.42 0.23
CA SER A 574 -10.75 -5.48 0.51
C SER A 574 -9.30 -5.11 0.13
N VAL A 575 -9.06 -3.92 -0.43
CA VAL A 575 -7.71 -3.34 -0.50
C VAL A 575 -7.32 -2.76 0.87
N THR A 576 -8.29 -2.28 1.63
CA THR A 576 -8.14 -1.66 2.95
C THR A 576 -7.30 -2.51 3.92
N PRO A 577 -7.55 -3.82 4.14
CA PRO A 577 -6.70 -4.66 4.99
C PRO A 577 -5.24 -4.82 4.51
N LEU A 578 -4.91 -4.56 3.25
CA LEU A 578 -3.53 -4.63 2.79
C LEU A 578 -2.69 -3.48 3.35
N LEU A 579 -3.28 -2.27 3.44
CA LEU A 579 -2.66 -1.11 4.08
C LEU A 579 -2.49 -1.33 5.58
N THR A 580 -3.44 -2.01 6.22
CA THR A 580 -3.35 -2.31 7.65
C THR A 580 -2.46 -3.53 7.95
N MET A 581 -2.27 -4.45 7.00
CA MET A 581 -1.24 -5.48 7.09
C MET A 581 0.17 -4.85 7.06
N SER A 582 0.42 -3.85 6.21
CA SER A 582 1.72 -3.13 6.23
C SER A 582 1.96 -2.41 7.56
N LEU A 583 0.92 -1.88 8.20
CA LEU A 583 1.00 -1.38 9.58
C LEU A 583 1.38 -2.50 10.56
N SER A 584 0.61 -3.58 10.64
CA SER A 584 0.88 -4.62 11.65
C SER A 584 2.24 -5.29 11.43
N THR A 585 2.72 -5.44 10.20
CA THR A 585 4.09 -5.89 9.94
C THR A 585 5.15 -4.85 10.30
N GLY A 586 4.87 -3.55 10.13
CA GLY A 586 5.76 -2.47 10.57
C GLY A 586 5.82 -2.34 12.10
N PHE A 587 4.71 -2.56 12.78
CA PHE A 587 4.63 -2.61 14.26
C PHE A 587 5.39 -3.83 14.80
N LEU A 588 5.16 -5.02 14.23
CA LEU A 588 5.94 -6.23 14.48
C LEU A 588 7.35 -6.21 13.86
N TRP A 589 7.81 -5.05 13.36
CA TRP A 589 9.19 -4.74 12.96
C TRP A 589 9.79 -3.59 13.82
N MET A 590 8.98 -2.95 14.68
CA MET A 590 9.43 -1.92 15.64
C MET A 590 9.48 -2.46 17.06
N GLN A 591 8.43 -3.17 17.47
CA GLN A 591 8.25 -3.69 18.82
C GLN A 591 9.18 -4.87 19.11
N TYR A 592 9.45 -5.69 18.11
CA TYR A 592 10.27 -6.87 18.30
C TYR A 592 11.71 -6.63 17.76
N ARG A 593 11.92 -5.80 16.70
CA ARG A 593 13.07 -4.90 16.39
C ARG A 593 14.20 -5.33 15.35
N LEU A 594 14.17 -6.48 14.61
CA LEU A 594 15.17 -7.21 13.72
C LEU A 594 16.63 -6.69 13.48
N PRO A 595 17.71 -7.50 13.64
CA PRO A 595 19.14 -7.09 13.69
C PRO A 595 19.71 -6.18 12.58
N GLY A 596 19.60 -4.86 12.79
CA GLY A 596 20.44 -3.77 12.29
C GLY A 596 19.94 -2.37 12.75
N HIS A 597 20.77 -1.54 13.41
CA HIS A 597 20.44 -0.37 14.32
C HIS A 597 19.58 0.82 13.78
N VAL A 598 18.77 0.62 12.75
CA VAL A 598 17.99 1.65 12.07
C VAL A 598 16.66 1.91 12.77
N HIS A 599 16.64 2.94 13.62
CA HIS A 599 15.39 3.46 14.16
C HIS A 599 14.63 4.27 13.10
N LEU A 600 13.67 3.63 12.43
CA LEU A 600 12.84 4.25 11.40
C LEU A 600 11.76 5.15 12.05
N PHE A 601 12.14 6.37 12.42
CA PHE A 601 11.22 7.41 12.92
C PHE A 601 9.95 7.57 12.07
N PHE A 602 10.03 7.40 10.74
CA PHE A 602 8.87 7.45 9.86
C PHE A 602 7.79 6.39 10.17
N LEU A 603 8.16 5.22 10.69
CA LEU A 603 7.19 4.17 11.08
C LEU A 603 6.46 4.51 12.39
N GLU A 604 7.07 5.31 13.28
CA GLU A 604 6.46 5.76 14.55
C GLU A 604 5.20 6.63 14.32
N GLU A 605 5.19 7.39 13.23
CA GLU A 605 4.17 8.39 12.87
C GLU A 605 3.21 7.90 11.76
N TYR A 606 3.74 7.22 10.73
CA TYR A 606 2.95 6.77 9.57
C TYR A 606 1.90 5.69 9.92
N ALA A 607 2.08 5.04 11.06
CA ALA A 607 1.25 3.93 11.54
C ALA A 607 -0.25 4.28 11.59
N PHE A 608 -0.63 5.32 12.32
CA PHE A 608 -2.04 5.68 12.50
C PHE A 608 -2.59 6.53 11.35
N ILE A 609 -1.73 7.22 10.59
CA ILE A 609 -2.10 7.86 9.32
C ILE A 609 -2.67 6.84 8.33
N LEU A 610 -2.08 5.65 8.23
CA LEU A 610 -2.65 4.56 7.42
C LEU A 610 -4.03 4.13 7.93
N VAL A 611 -4.23 4.02 9.24
CA VAL A 611 -5.52 3.64 9.86
C VAL A 611 -6.59 4.71 9.59
N ALA A 612 -6.28 5.98 9.79
CA ALA A 612 -7.15 7.10 9.46
C ALA A 612 -7.51 7.13 7.97
N LEU A 613 -6.55 6.86 7.09
CA LEU A 613 -6.77 6.79 5.63
C LEU A 613 -7.75 5.66 5.27
N THR A 614 -7.72 4.54 5.99
CA THR A 614 -8.68 3.44 5.76
C THR A 614 -10.11 3.79 6.13
N SER A 615 -10.33 4.53 7.22
CA SER A 615 -11.68 4.98 7.62
C SER A 615 -12.21 6.11 6.74
N MET A 616 -11.34 6.85 6.03
CA MET A 616 -11.78 7.85 5.04
C MET A 616 -12.28 7.17 3.76
N ILE A 617 -11.54 6.17 3.26
CA ILE A 617 -11.79 5.55 1.96
C ILE A 617 -13.08 4.70 1.96
N ASN A 618 -13.31 3.93 3.01
CA ASN A 618 -14.44 3.00 3.10
C ASN A 618 -15.84 3.65 2.93
N PRO A 619 -16.22 4.74 3.62
CA PRO A 619 -17.52 5.38 3.43
C PRO A 619 -17.68 5.98 2.02
N CYS A 620 -16.61 6.55 1.44
CA CYS A 620 -16.64 7.07 0.06
C CYS A 620 -17.00 5.97 -0.94
N ILE A 621 -16.39 4.77 -0.82
CA ILE A 621 -16.71 3.61 -1.66
C ILE A 621 -18.19 3.22 -1.51
N ILE A 622 -18.70 3.15 -0.27
CA ILE A 622 -20.08 2.75 0.01
C ILE A 622 -21.07 3.77 -0.58
N ILE A 623 -20.89 5.07 -0.32
CA ILE A 623 -21.73 6.15 -0.85
C ILE A 623 -21.75 6.12 -2.38
N TYR A 624 -20.61 5.89 -3.03
CA TYR A 624 -20.51 5.86 -4.49
C TYR A 624 -21.21 4.64 -5.13
N TYR A 625 -21.05 3.43 -4.57
CA TYR A 625 -21.57 2.21 -5.18
C TYR A 625 -23.01 1.84 -4.76
N VAL A 626 -23.48 2.28 -3.59
CA VAL A 626 -24.82 1.95 -3.07
C VAL A 626 -25.85 2.98 -3.54
N LEU A 627 -26.63 2.58 -4.56
CA LEU A 627 -27.50 3.48 -5.32
C LEU A 627 -28.50 4.33 -4.49
N PRO A 628 -29.18 3.81 -3.44
CA PRO A 628 -30.06 4.64 -2.61
C PRO A 628 -29.33 5.80 -1.92
N TYR A 629 -28.13 5.54 -1.39
CA TYR A 629 -27.31 6.52 -0.68
C TYR A 629 -26.78 7.57 -1.67
N ARG A 630 -26.20 7.14 -2.78
CA ARG A 630 -25.76 8.06 -3.86
C ARG A 630 -26.89 8.99 -4.33
N LYS A 631 -28.08 8.43 -4.61
CA LYS A 631 -29.25 9.21 -5.04
C LYS A 631 -29.79 10.15 -3.95
N ARG A 632 -29.52 9.91 -2.67
CA ARG A 632 -29.89 10.83 -1.60
C ARG A 632 -28.87 11.96 -1.46
N VAL A 633 -27.57 11.65 -1.44
CA VAL A 633 -26.49 12.66 -1.42
C VAL A 633 -26.62 13.59 -2.63
N GLN A 634 -26.75 13.02 -3.84
CA GLN A 634 -27.02 13.80 -5.05
C GLN A 634 -28.25 14.69 -4.89
N ARG A 635 -29.36 14.19 -4.35
CA ARG A 635 -30.55 15.03 -4.09
C ARG A 635 -30.28 16.12 -3.06
N LEU A 636 -29.55 15.88 -1.97
CA LEU A 636 -29.23 16.93 -1.00
C LEU A 636 -28.40 18.06 -1.64
N LEU A 637 -27.37 17.69 -2.42
CA LEU A 637 -26.54 18.64 -3.18
C LEU A 637 -27.31 19.37 -4.30
N PHE A 638 -28.21 18.69 -5.02
CA PHE A 638 -28.99 19.29 -6.11
C PHE A 638 -30.26 20.05 -5.63
N PHE A 639 -30.85 19.71 -4.48
CA PHE A 639 -31.93 20.51 -3.88
C PHE A 639 -31.39 21.84 -3.34
N TRP A 640 -30.16 21.87 -2.82
CA TRP A 640 -29.47 23.13 -2.50
C TRP A 640 -29.34 24.01 -3.75
N LYS A 641 -28.97 23.42 -4.90
CA LYS A 641 -28.93 24.13 -6.19
C LYS A 641 -30.32 24.57 -6.71
N ARG A 642 -31.39 23.83 -6.42
CA ARG A 642 -32.76 24.12 -6.89
C ARG A 642 -33.55 25.09 -6.00
N LYS A 643 -33.22 25.19 -4.70
CA LYS A 643 -33.85 26.16 -3.78
C LYS A 643 -33.34 27.59 -4.00
N ASN A 644 -32.19 27.73 -4.65
CA ASN A 644 -31.58 29.01 -5.06
C ASN A 644 -31.90 29.39 -6.52
N ASP A 645 -32.86 28.72 -7.17
CA ASP A 645 -33.30 29.02 -8.54
C ASP A 645 -34.59 29.86 -8.48
N PRO A 646 -34.58 31.16 -8.90
CA PRO A 646 -35.71 32.07 -8.69
C PRO A 646 -37.04 31.60 -9.30
N LYS A 647 -36.99 30.75 -10.32
CA LYS A 647 -38.17 30.33 -11.10
C LYS A 647 -39.13 29.39 -10.34
N SER A 648 -38.73 28.80 -9.22
CA SER A 648 -39.58 27.82 -8.51
C SER A 648 -40.62 28.43 -7.56
N LYS A 649 -40.63 29.74 -7.32
CA LYS A 649 -41.63 30.39 -6.45
C LYS A 649 -43.01 30.56 -7.14
N ILE A 650 -43.02 30.85 -8.44
CA ILE A 650 -44.22 31.28 -9.18
C ILE A 650 -45.26 30.15 -9.33
N TYR A 651 -44.83 28.88 -9.38
CA TYR A 651 -45.73 27.73 -9.52
C TYR A 651 -46.37 27.24 -8.21
N GLY A 652 -46.06 27.85 -7.06
CA GLY A 652 -46.51 27.38 -5.75
C GLY A 652 -47.94 27.81 -5.37
N GLU A 653 -48.36 29.01 -5.78
CA GLU A 653 -49.60 29.62 -5.28
C GLU A 653 -50.85 29.16 -6.04
N THR A 654 -50.74 28.87 -7.34
CA THR A 654 -51.88 28.49 -8.20
C THR A 654 -52.47 27.11 -7.87
N ALA A 655 -51.73 26.24 -7.18
CA ALA A 655 -52.19 24.90 -6.83
C ALA A 655 -53.00 24.83 -5.51
N LEU A 656 -53.00 25.90 -4.72
CA LEU A 656 -53.63 25.91 -3.39
C LEU A 656 -55.11 26.30 -3.38
N SER A 657 -55.63 26.89 -4.45
CA SER A 657 -57.06 27.22 -4.58
C SER A 657 -57.92 25.98 -4.89
N HIS A 658 -57.57 25.21 -5.93
CA HIS A 658 -58.38 24.08 -6.41
C HIS A 658 -58.60 22.94 -5.39
N THR A 659 -57.73 22.81 -4.38
CA THR A 659 -57.85 21.73 -3.38
C THR A 659 -58.82 22.07 -2.24
N ARG A 660 -59.33 23.30 -2.17
CA ARG A 660 -60.22 23.74 -1.09
C ARG A 660 -61.69 23.40 -1.37
N ASP A 661 -62.10 23.47 -2.63
CA ASP A 661 -63.50 23.23 -3.04
C ASP A 661 -63.87 21.74 -3.06
N SER A 662 -62.91 20.85 -3.36
CA SER A 662 -63.15 19.40 -3.43
C SER A 662 -63.44 18.75 -2.08
N ASN A 663 -63.09 19.38 -0.96
CA ASN A 663 -63.24 18.80 0.38
C ASN A 663 -64.57 19.15 1.06
N LEU A 664 -65.42 19.98 0.46
CA LEU A 664 -66.73 20.35 1.00
C LEU A 664 -67.85 19.39 0.57
N GLN A 665 -67.72 18.73 -0.59
CA GLN A 665 -68.74 17.80 -1.10
C GLN A 665 -68.71 16.41 -0.43
N THR A 666 -67.56 15.95 0.07
CA THR A 666 -67.40 14.58 0.61
C THR A 666 -67.99 14.37 2.01
N THR A 667 -68.48 15.43 2.66
CA THR A 667 -68.90 15.40 4.08
C THR A 667 -70.42 15.27 4.28
N GLN A 668 -71.21 15.15 3.20
CA GLN A 668 -72.68 15.06 3.25
C GLN A 668 -73.28 13.69 2.88
N GLU A 669 -72.49 12.68 2.50
CA GLU A 669 -72.99 11.33 2.17
C GLU A 669 -72.74 10.28 3.27
N LEU A 670 -72.48 10.72 4.51
CA LEU A 670 -72.29 9.84 5.67
C LEU A 670 -72.99 10.40 6.93
N PHE A 671 -74.30 10.67 6.82
CA PHE A 671 -75.32 10.41 7.86
C PHE A 671 -76.74 10.54 7.29
#